data_AF-A0A6P6UFG2-F1
#
_entry.id   AF-A0A6P6UFG2-F1
#
_cell.length_a   1.000
_cell.length_b   1.000
_cell.length_c   1.000
_cell.angle_alpha   90.00
_cell.angle_beta   90.00
_cell.angle_gamma   90.00
#
_symmetry.space_group_name_H-M   'P 1'
#
loop_
_entity.id
_entity.type
_entity.pdbx_description
1 polymer ?
#
loop_
_entity_poly.entity_id
_entity_poly.type
_entity_poly.pdbx_seq_one_letter_code
_entity_poly.pdbx_strand_id
1 'polypeptide(L)'
;MTGVARELEEWTHVNDDIQEVEYRPQVLELDNTFSTEEVDQRMVFLENIDVLLAEHKMDEVIEAIDAEERSHPELKISADTSTNEPSFYRTALLERKLILENQLVDTIEQPSIGIGELKKALSGLLKLGKVPLAHQLLLKAYGSRLQKSIEAFLPLCPCYPETYSTSLSNLVFSSILLTTKESANLFGDNPVYSNKIVQWAEWEIESFVRLVKEHAPSSDSATALRAASVCIQASLNHCSALELQGLKLSKLLLVLLQPYIEEVLELNFRRARKQILDFSGSDESMPLSPRFASPLTTFATSSDSSLVESGIRFIFIIKDIVEQLTHLVILHFGGNILTRISQLFDKYIDVLIKAIPSTSEDENLTDLKDVPFRAETDSQQLALLGTAFTIAEELLPMVVSKIRNILNESKEAGIGPVENVMPSANNTLESKDWRRQLQHSLDKLKDHFCRQYVVSFIYSRDDKTRLDAQTYLQEKEEGLFWDSDPLPSLPFQALFGKLQQFGIVAGDVLLGREKLQKGLLARLTETLVLWLADEQEFWGHLEDDSTPLRPLGLQQLILDMHFTVEIARFAGYPSRNLHQVASSIMARAFRAFSARGVDPQSALPEDEWFVETAKGAINRLLQGASGSDTSDEDHIIMHDDGISDPDASPSSLSSMDGSGSESFASAEMGDLESPVFSDTES
;
A
#
# COMPACT_ATOMS: atom_id res chain seq x y z
N MET A 1 -16.04 -38.92 -0.09
CA MET A 1 -17.27 -38.11 0.03
C MET A 1 -16.89 -36.82 0.73
N THR A 2 -17.43 -35.69 0.27
CA THR A 2 -17.29 -34.37 0.90
C THR A 2 -18.20 -34.27 2.13
N GLY A 3 -17.86 -33.41 3.11
CA GLY A 3 -18.57 -33.31 4.40
C GLY A 3 -20.08 -33.02 4.30
N VAL A 4 -20.48 -32.35 3.23
CA VAL A 4 -21.88 -31.96 2.89
C VAL A 4 -22.88 -33.13 3.01
N ALA A 5 -22.46 -34.36 2.70
CA ALA A 5 -23.31 -35.54 2.88
C ALA A 5 -23.42 -35.94 4.36
N ARG A 6 -22.28 -36.08 5.05
CA ARG A 6 -22.20 -36.64 6.40
C ARG A 6 -22.81 -35.73 7.47
N GLU A 7 -22.72 -34.41 7.30
CA GLU A 7 -23.29 -33.44 8.25
C GLU A 7 -24.81 -33.27 8.06
N LEU A 8 -25.36 -33.58 6.87
CA LEU A 8 -26.80 -33.73 6.67
C LEU A 8 -27.34 -35.07 7.24
N GLU A 9 -26.52 -36.13 7.21
CA GLU A 9 -26.82 -37.43 7.84
C GLU A 9 -26.74 -37.36 9.38
N GLU A 10 -25.76 -36.63 9.95
CA GLU A 10 -25.73 -36.33 11.39
C GLU A 10 -26.95 -35.49 11.84
N TRP A 11 -27.59 -34.76 10.91
CA TRP A 11 -28.82 -34.01 11.17
C TRP A 11 -30.10 -34.85 11.19
N THR A 12 -30.15 -36.06 10.62
CA THR A 12 -31.35 -36.91 10.73
C THR A 12 -31.49 -37.49 12.13
N HIS A 13 -30.39 -37.95 12.73
CA HIS A 13 -30.40 -38.57 14.06
C HIS A 13 -30.81 -37.66 15.22
N VAL A 14 -30.71 -36.34 15.08
CA VAL A 14 -31.18 -35.39 16.11
C VAL A 14 -32.72 -35.35 16.20
N ASN A 15 -33.42 -35.91 15.22
CA ASN A 15 -34.89 -35.90 15.13
C ASN A 15 -35.53 -37.29 15.27
N ASP A 16 -34.72 -38.34 15.49
CA ASP A 16 -35.15 -39.75 15.65
C ASP A 16 -35.49 -40.12 17.11
N ASP A 17 -35.35 -39.20 18.07
CA ASP A 17 -35.52 -39.45 19.51
C ASP A 17 -37.00 -39.54 19.96
N ILE A 18 -37.81 -40.29 19.19
CA ILE A 18 -39.18 -40.71 19.52
C ILE A 18 -39.22 -42.24 19.54
N GLN A 19 -39.49 -42.79 20.72
CA GLN A 19 -39.29 -44.20 21.05
C GLN A 19 -40.07 -45.17 20.15
N GLU A 20 -39.38 -46.18 19.59
CA GLU A 20 -40.01 -47.38 19.04
C GLU A 20 -40.82 -48.10 20.13
N VAL A 21 -42.15 -48.10 20.01
CA VAL A 21 -43.03 -48.89 20.86
C VAL A 21 -43.48 -50.13 20.08
N GLU A 22 -42.92 -51.28 20.42
CA GLU A 22 -43.16 -52.59 19.79
C GLU A 22 -44.63 -53.06 19.99
N TYR A 23 -45.54 -52.61 19.12
CA TYR A 23 -46.94 -53.01 19.15
C TYR A 23 -47.18 -54.40 18.56
N ARG A 24 -47.11 -55.42 19.42
CA ARG A 24 -47.58 -56.78 19.11
C ARG A 24 -49.10 -56.78 18.89
N PRO A 25 -49.62 -57.24 17.72
CA PRO A 25 -51.06 -57.27 17.49
C PRO A 25 -51.77 -58.27 18.40
N GLN A 26 -52.74 -57.79 19.18
CA GLN A 26 -53.68 -58.63 19.92
C GLN A 26 -55.03 -58.59 19.19
N VAL A 27 -55.55 -59.76 18.84
CA VAL A 27 -56.86 -59.91 18.20
C VAL A 27 -57.95 -59.86 19.27
N LEU A 28 -58.78 -58.81 19.26
CA LEU A 28 -60.05 -58.76 19.96
C LEU A 28 -61.14 -58.15 19.08
N GLU A 29 -62.39 -58.42 19.44
CA GLU A 29 -63.51 -58.43 18.51
C GLU A 29 -64.30 -57.11 18.43
N LEU A 30 -64.87 -56.94 17.24
CA LEU A 30 -65.81 -55.93 16.76
C LEU A 30 -66.89 -55.47 17.75
N ASP A 31 -67.16 -54.17 17.81
CA ASP A 31 -68.50 -53.63 18.10
C ASP A 31 -68.79 -52.35 17.27
N ASN A 32 -68.80 -52.52 15.94
CA ASN A 32 -68.93 -51.42 14.98
C ASN A 32 -70.41 -51.05 14.76
N THR A 33 -70.83 -49.88 15.27
CA THR A 33 -72.13 -49.28 14.94
C THR A 33 -72.01 -48.35 13.72
N PHE A 34 -71.65 -48.91 12.56
CA PHE A 34 -71.56 -48.21 11.27
C PHE A 34 -72.38 -48.91 10.19
N SER A 35 -72.79 -48.16 9.15
CA SER A 35 -73.50 -48.74 8.01
C SER A 35 -72.55 -49.53 7.11
N THR A 36 -73.01 -50.65 6.54
CA THR A 36 -72.16 -51.52 5.70
C THR A 36 -71.68 -50.81 4.43
N GLU A 37 -72.48 -49.88 3.89
CA GLU A 37 -72.16 -49.12 2.67
C GLU A 37 -71.00 -48.12 2.88
N GLU A 38 -70.89 -47.50 4.06
CA GLU A 38 -69.78 -46.59 4.39
C GLU A 38 -68.43 -47.32 4.50
N VAL A 39 -68.44 -48.56 4.99
CA VAL A 39 -67.22 -49.39 5.10
C VAL A 39 -66.76 -49.87 3.72
N ASP A 40 -67.71 -50.25 2.86
CA ASP A 40 -67.44 -50.73 1.49
C ASP A 40 -66.88 -49.60 0.61
N GLN A 41 -67.49 -48.42 0.64
CA GLN A 41 -67.00 -47.22 -0.07
C GLN A 41 -65.59 -46.82 0.38
N ARG A 42 -65.29 -46.93 1.68
CA ARG A 42 -63.98 -46.66 2.26
C ARG A 42 -62.90 -47.65 1.80
N MET A 43 -63.22 -48.94 1.65
CA MET A 43 -62.26 -49.91 1.10
C MET A 43 -62.02 -49.67 -0.40
N VAL A 44 -63.07 -49.41 -1.18
CA VAL A 44 -62.94 -49.07 -2.61
C VAL A 44 -62.10 -47.80 -2.82
N PHE A 45 -62.19 -46.80 -1.94
CA PHE A 45 -61.28 -45.65 -1.97
C PHE A 45 -59.82 -46.04 -1.77
N LEU A 46 -59.51 -46.86 -0.76
CA LEU A 46 -58.14 -47.32 -0.46
C LEU A 46 -57.55 -48.15 -1.61
N GLU A 47 -58.34 -49.05 -2.23
CA GLU A 47 -57.92 -49.83 -3.40
C GLU A 47 -57.61 -48.92 -4.60
N ASN A 48 -58.42 -47.89 -4.86
CA ASN A 48 -58.13 -46.91 -5.92
C ASN A 48 -56.84 -46.12 -5.64
N ILE A 49 -56.56 -45.76 -4.39
CA ILE A 49 -55.29 -45.14 -4.00
C ILE A 49 -54.11 -46.09 -4.25
N ASP A 50 -54.23 -47.38 -3.92
CA ASP A 50 -53.18 -48.38 -4.16
C ASP A 50 -52.89 -48.56 -5.66
N VAL A 51 -53.92 -48.55 -6.51
CA VAL A 51 -53.77 -48.57 -7.97
C VAL A 51 -53.05 -47.32 -8.48
N LEU A 52 -53.44 -46.12 -8.03
CA LEU A 52 -52.82 -44.87 -8.46
C LEU A 52 -51.36 -44.74 -7.97
N LEU A 53 -51.04 -45.28 -6.79
CA LEU A 53 -49.66 -45.41 -6.27
C LEU A 53 -48.83 -46.39 -7.10
N ALA A 54 -49.39 -47.53 -7.52
CA ALA A 54 -48.72 -48.49 -8.40
C ALA A 54 -48.51 -47.94 -9.82
N GLU A 55 -49.41 -47.08 -10.31
CA GLU A 55 -49.25 -46.34 -11.57
C GLU A 55 -48.35 -45.09 -11.46
N HIS A 56 -47.75 -44.82 -10.29
CA HIS A 56 -46.93 -43.63 -9.99
C HIS A 56 -47.61 -42.27 -10.28
N LYS A 57 -48.95 -42.22 -10.25
CA LYS A 57 -49.75 -41.02 -10.54
C LYS A 57 -49.84 -40.08 -9.34
N MET A 58 -48.69 -39.68 -8.80
CA MET A 58 -48.60 -38.96 -7.53
C MET A 58 -49.50 -37.71 -7.47
N ASP A 59 -49.59 -36.92 -8.54
CA ASP A 59 -50.50 -35.76 -8.62
C ASP A 59 -51.98 -36.15 -8.38
N GLU A 60 -52.45 -37.25 -8.99
CA GLU A 60 -53.83 -37.76 -8.83
C GLU A 60 -54.05 -38.33 -7.41
N VAL A 61 -53.07 -39.06 -6.86
CA VAL A 61 -53.12 -39.59 -5.47
C VAL A 61 -53.26 -38.44 -4.47
N ILE A 62 -52.44 -37.39 -4.60
CA ILE A 62 -52.47 -36.26 -3.68
C ILE A 62 -53.82 -35.54 -3.71
N GLU A 63 -54.41 -35.34 -4.89
CA GLU A 63 -55.71 -34.67 -5.01
C GLU A 63 -56.87 -35.55 -4.51
N ALA A 64 -56.81 -36.87 -4.69
CA ALA A 64 -57.77 -37.80 -4.10
C ALA A 64 -57.70 -37.82 -2.56
N ILE A 65 -56.49 -37.87 -1.98
CA ILE A 65 -56.30 -37.85 -0.52
C ILE A 65 -56.72 -36.51 0.09
N ASP A 66 -56.38 -35.37 -0.51
CA ASP A 66 -56.76 -34.05 0.00
C ASP A 66 -58.23 -33.71 -0.29
N ALA A 67 -58.90 -34.38 -1.22
CA ALA A 67 -60.37 -34.36 -1.34
C ALA A 67 -61.03 -35.13 -0.19
N GLU A 68 -60.54 -36.33 0.13
CA GLU A 68 -61.08 -37.17 1.21
C GLU A 68 -60.81 -36.56 2.61
N GLU A 69 -59.66 -35.92 2.79
CA GLU A 69 -59.40 -35.11 3.97
C GLU A 69 -60.13 -33.75 3.98
N ARG A 70 -61.01 -33.45 3.01
CA ARG A 70 -61.97 -32.34 3.09
C ARG A 70 -63.39 -32.83 3.33
N SER A 71 -63.79 -34.00 2.80
CA SER A 71 -65.05 -34.66 3.14
C SER A 71 -65.06 -35.15 4.59
N HIS A 72 -63.91 -35.59 5.11
CA HIS A 72 -63.76 -36.22 6.42
C HIS A 72 -62.67 -35.55 7.28
N PRO A 73 -62.95 -34.39 7.90
CA PRO A 73 -61.96 -33.62 8.69
C PRO A 73 -61.45 -34.35 9.94
N GLU A 74 -62.14 -35.39 10.42
CA GLU A 74 -61.71 -36.29 11.50
C GLU A 74 -60.38 -37.03 11.17
N LEU A 75 -60.04 -37.12 9.89
CA LEU A 75 -58.78 -37.71 9.41
C LEU A 75 -57.59 -36.73 9.56
N LYS A 76 -57.83 -35.41 9.52
CA LYS A 76 -56.79 -34.37 9.50
C LYS A 76 -56.15 -34.04 10.85
N ILE A 77 -56.73 -34.51 11.96
CA ILE A 77 -56.23 -34.24 13.32
C ILE A 77 -54.90 -34.99 13.52
N SER A 78 -53.81 -34.29 13.83
CA SER A 78 -52.50 -34.89 14.15
C SER A 78 -52.57 -35.72 15.44
N ALA A 79 -51.53 -36.54 15.71
CA ALA A 79 -51.59 -37.63 16.68
C ALA A 79 -51.87 -37.22 18.15
N ASP A 80 -51.73 -35.95 18.51
CA ASP A 80 -51.57 -35.51 19.90
C ASP A 80 -52.87 -35.08 20.62
N THR A 81 -54.06 -35.10 19.99
CA THR A 81 -55.26 -34.53 20.64
C THR A 81 -56.63 -35.13 20.28
N SER A 82 -56.80 -36.45 20.40
CA SER A 82 -58.12 -37.04 20.71
C SER A 82 -57.99 -38.37 21.47
N THR A 83 -58.86 -38.61 22.46
CA THR A 83 -58.86 -39.82 23.30
C THR A 83 -59.72 -40.95 22.70
N ASN A 84 -59.71 -41.08 21.37
CA ASN A 84 -60.37 -42.16 20.64
C ASN A 84 -59.30 -42.97 19.90
N GLU A 85 -59.43 -44.30 19.90
CA GLU A 85 -58.53 -45.16 19.12
C GLU A 85 -58.64 -44.85 17.62
N PRO A 86 -57.53 -44.86 16.86
CA PRO A 86 -57.56 -44.57 15.43
C PRO A 86 -58.34 -45.67 14.69
N SER A 87 -59.38 -45.29 13.96
CA SER A 87 -60.15 -46.25 13.17
C SER A 87 -59.25 -46.95 12.13
N PHE A 88 -59.53 -48.22 11.84
CA PHE A 88 -58.76 -49.03 10.89
C PHE A 88 -58.53 -48.29 9.55
N TYR A 89 -59.57 -47.64 9.03
CA TYR A 89 -59.52 -46.82 7.82
C TYR A 89 -58.53 -45.64 7.92
N ARG A 90 -58.52 -44.91 9.04
CA ARG A 90 -57.57 -43.80 9.28
C ARG A 90 -56.13 -44.29 9.33
N THR A 91 -55.89 -45.46 9.92
CA THR A 91 -54.55 -46.09 9.96
C THR A 91 -54.11 -46.51 8.55
N ALA A 92 -54.97 -47.20 7.81
CA ALA A 92 -54.73 -47.61 6.42
C ALA A 92 -54.52 -46.44 5.45
N LEU A 93 -55.13 -45.27 5.70
CA LEU A 93 -54.89 -44.04 4.94
C LEU A 93 -53.52 -43.42 5.27
N LEU A 94 -53.09 -43.47 6.54
CA LEU A 94 -51.77 -43.00 6.95
C LEU A 94 -50.63 -43.86 6.37
N GLU A 95 -50.80 -45.17 6.29
CA GLU A 95 -49.87 -46.07 5.58
C GLU A 95 -49.72 -45.68 4.09
N ARG A 96 -50.82 -45.39 3.39
CA ARG A 96 -50.79 -44.95 1.99
C ARG A 96 -50.19 -43.56 1.82
N LYS A 97 -50.41 -42.64 2.77
CA LYS A 97 -49.68 -41.36 2.83
C LYS A 97 -48.17 -41.56 2.99
N LEU A 98 -47.74 -42.53 3.80
CA LEU A 98 -46.32 -42.84 3.98
C LEU A 98 -45.70 -43.46 2.71
N ILE A 99 -46.43 -44.34 2.01
CA ILE A 99 -45.99 -44.88 0.70
C ILE A 99 -45.85 -43.75 -0.33
N LEU A 100 -46.82 -42.83 -0.41
CA LEU A 100 -46.76 -41.67 -1.28
C LEU A 100 -45.60 -40.73 -0.92
N GLU A 101 -45.37 -40.47 0.36
CA GLU A 101 -44.24 -39.69 0.85
C GLU A 101 -42.92 -40.31 0.41
N ASN A 102 -42.73 -41.61 0.61
CA ASN A 102 -41.54 -42.33 0.16
C ASN A 102 -41.36 -42.24 -1.36
N GLN A 103 -42.42 -42.46 -2.16
CA GLN A 103 -42.35 -42.29 -3.63
C GLN A 103 -41.95 -40.87 -4.07
N LEU A 104 -42.40 -39.84 -3.35
CA LEU A 104 -42.03 -38.44 -3.61
C LEU A 104 -40.56 -38.19 -3.23
N VAL A 105 -40.08 -38.74 -2.11
CA VAL A 105 -38.66 -38.67 -1.70
C VAL A 105 -37.76 -39.40 -2.70
N ASP A 106 -38.08 -40.66 -3.02
CA ASP A 106 -37.38 -41.48 -4.01
C ASP A 106 -37.26 -40.77 -5.37
N THR A 107 -38.30 -40.05 -5.77
CA THR A 107 -38.32 -39.22 -6.98
C THR A 107 -37.32 -38.06 -6.86
N ILE A 108 -37.34 -37.31 -5.75
CA ILE A 108 -36.45 -36.15 -5.52
C ILE A 108 -34.97 -36.56 -5.44
N GLU A 109 -34.67 -37.74 -4.88
CA GLU A 109 -33.30 -38.24 -4.74
C GLU A 109 -32.69 -38.72 -6.07
N GLN A 110 -33.48 -38.84 -7.15
CA GLN A 110 -32.98 -39.35 -8.44
C GLN A 110 -31.85 -38.45 -9.01
N PRO A 111 -30.66 -39.00 -9.35
CA PRO A 111 -29.50 -38.19 -9.73
C PRO A 111 -29.66 -37.28 -10.96
N SER A 112 -30.71 -37.48 -11.75
CA SER A 112 -31.00 -36.85 -13.04
C SER A 112 -32.38 -36.18 -13.14
N ILE A 113 -33.08 -35.95 -12.02
CA ILE A 113 -34.43 -35.34 -12.01
C ILE A 113 -34.45 -33.95 -12.68
N GLY A 114 -35.47 -33.68 -13.49
CA GLY A 114 -35.69 -32.38 -14.11
C GLY A 114 -36.20 -31.34 -13.11
N ILE A 115 -35.84 -30.07 -13.30
CA ILE A 115 -36.25 -28.97 -12.39
C ILE A 115 -37.78 -28.90 -12.22
N GLY A 116 -38.55 -29.18 -13.29
CA GLY A 116 -40.01 -29.22 -13.22
C GLY A 116 -40.58 -30.38 -12.40
N GLU A 117 -39.94 -31.54 -12.47
CA GLU A 117 -40.31 -32.75 -11.71
C GLU A 117 -39.96 -32.58 -10.23
N LEU A 118 -38.77 -32.03 -9.94
CA LEU A 118 -38.35 -31.66 -8.59
C LEU A 118 -39.35 -30.72 -7.92
N LYS A 119 -39.78 -29.66 -8.63
CA LYS A 119 -40.80 -28.73 -8.13
C LYS A 119 -42.16 -29.40 -7.94
N LYS A 120 -42.57 -30.32 -8.81
CA LYS A 120 -43.80 -31.10 -8.63
C LYS A 120 -43.73 -31.94 -7.36
N ALA A 121 -42.70 -32.78 -7.20
CA ALA A 121 -42.56 -33.66 -6.05
C ALA A 121 -42.48 -32.88 -4.72
N LEU A 122 -41.74 -31.77 -4.70
CA LEU A 122 -41.71 -30.85 -3.55
C LEU A 122 -43.08 -30.22 -3.26
N SER A 123 -43.85 -29.83 -4.29
CA SER A 123 -45.22 -29.32 -4.06
C SER A 123 -46.20 -30.41 -3.60
N GLY A 124 -45.94 -31.68 -3.92
CA GLY A 124 -46.64 -32.83 -3.34
C GLY A 124 -46.37 -33.00 -1.85
N LEU A 125 -45.10 -32.98 -1.43
CA LEU A 125 -44.73 -33.02 -0.01
C LEU A 125 -45.30 -31.82 0.78
N LEU A 126 -45.38 -30.63 0.15
CA LEU A 126 -46.07 -29.47 0.72
C LEU A 126 -47.58 -29.71 0.89
N LYS A 127 -48.28 -30.23 -0.13
CA LYS A 127 -49.70 -30.61 -0.04
C LYS A 127 -49.96 -31.66 1.06
N LEU A 128 -49.01 -32.57 1.31
CA LEU A 128 -49.05 -33.57 2.40
C LEU A 128 -48.71 -33.00 3.79
N GLY A 129 -48.37 -31.72 3.91
CA GLY A 129 -47.99 -31.08 5.17
C GLY A 129 -46.55 -31.36 5.63
N LYS A 130 -45.75 -32.08 4.84
CA LYS A 130 -44.35 -32.43 5.15
C LYS A 130 -43.37 -31.31 4.79
N VAL A 131 -43.72 -30.08 5.21
CA VAL A 131 -43.01 -28.84 4.87
C VAL A 131 -41.52 -28.85 5.30
N PRO A 132 -41.13 -29.33 6.51
CA PRO A 132 -39.71 -29.36 6.90
C PRO A 132 -38.87 -30.31 6.03
N LEU A 133 -39.44 -31.47 5.68
CA LEU A 133 -38.81 -32.48 4.82
C LEU A 133 -38.65 -31.95 3.39
N ALA A 134 -39.69 -31.33 2.83
CA ALA A 134 -39.62 -30.68 1.52
C ALA A 134 -38.52 -29.61 1.47
N HIS A 135 -38.36 -28.81 2.52
CA HIS A 135 -37.29 -27.80 2.57
C HIS A 135 -35.89 -28.43 2.65
N GLN A 136 -35.71 -29.50 3.42
CA GLN A 136 -34.44 -30.23 3.50
C GLN A 136 -34.07 -30.88 2.16
N LEU A 137 -35.06 -31.45 1.47
CA LEU A 137 -34.86 -32.09 0.16
C LEU A 137 -34.62 -31.07 -0.96
N LEU A 138 -35.22 -29.87 -0.91
CA LEU A 138 -34.85 -28.76 -1.79
C LEU A 138 -33.36 -28.46 -1.68
N LEU A 139 -32.84 -28.28 -0.46
CA LEU A 139 -31.42 -27.99 -0.23
C LEU A 139 -30.52 -29.15 -0.68
N LYS A 140 -30.86 -30.41 -0.35
CA LYS A 140 -30.11 -31.60 -0.78
C LYS A 140 -30.05 -31.74 -2.31
N ALA A 141 -31.17 -31.48 -3.01
CA ALA A 141 -31.23 -31.54 -4.47
C ALA A 141 -30.44 -30.41 -5.14
N TYR A 142 -30.54 -29.17 -4.65
CA TYR A 142 -29.80 -28.04 -5.23
C TYR A 142 -28.30 -28.09 -4.91
N GLY A 143 -27.90 -28.44 -3.68
CA GLY A 143 -26.50 -28.62 -3.28
C GLY A 143 -25.81 -29.77 -4.04
N SER A 144 -26.44 -30.94 -4.16
CA SER A 144 -25.87 -32.06 -4.94
C SER A 144 -25.76 -31.75 -6.44
N ARG A 145 -26.65 -30.93 -7.00
CA ARG A 145 -26.56 -30.44 -8.38
C ARG A 145 -25.47 -29.38 -8.55
N LEU A 146 -25.31 -28.48 -7.59
CA LEU A 146 -24.20 -27.52 -7.53
C LEU A 146 -22.86 -28.26 -7.48
N GLN A 147 -22.70 -29.25 -6.58
CA GLN A 147 -21.50 -30.09 -6.50
C GLN A 147 -21.18 -30.78 -7.83
N LYS A 148 -22.14 -31.45 -8.48
CA LYS A 148 -21.93 -32.05 -9.82
C LYS A 148 -21.47 -31.02 -10.86
N SER A 149 -21.99 -29.79 -10.80
CA SER A 149 -21.59 -28.72 -11.71
C SER A 149 -20.19 -28.16 -11.42
N ILE A 150 -19.75 -28.18 -10.15
CA ILE A 150 -18.38 -27.87 -9.75
C ILE A 150 -17.43 -28.98 -10.22
N GLU A 151 -17.76 -30.25 -9.96
CA GLU A 151 -16.95 -31.42 -10.35
C GLU A 151 -16.73 -31.49 -11.87
N ALA A 152 -17.74 -31.12 -12.67
CA ALA A 152 -17.61 -30.99 -14.12
C ALA A 152 -16.77 -29.77 -14.57
N PHE A 153 -16.62 -28.75 -13.73
CA PHE A 153 -15.89 -27.51 -14.04
C PHE A 153 -14.42 -27.55 -13.59
N LEU A 154 -14.09 -28.17 -12.46
CA LEU A 154 -12.72 -28.21 -11.91
C LEU A 154 -11.64 -28.69 -12.92
N PRO A 155 -11.87 -29.71 -13.78
CA PRO A 155 -10.89 -30.13 -14.79
C PRO A 155 -10.52 -29.04 -15.82
N LEU A 156 -11.32 -27.99 -15.96
CA LEU A 156 -11.08 -26.87 -16.89
C LEU A 156 -10.25 -25.75 -16.25
N CYS A 157 -10.01 -25.78 -14.93
CA CYS A 157 -9.29 -24.76 -14.19
C CYS A 157 -7.89 -24.42 -14.76
N PRO A 158 -7.02 -25.39 -15.11
CA PRO A 158 -5.65 -25.09 -15.57
C PRO A 158 -5.58 -24.27 -16.86
N CYS A 159 -6.65 -24.25 -17.66
CA CYS A 159 -6.72 -23.50 -18.90
C CYS A 159 -6.94 -21.99 -18.69
N TYR A 160 -7.47 -21.58 -17.53
CA TYR A 160 -7.95 -20.21 -17.29
C TYR A 160 -7.64 -19.69 -15.86
N PRO A 161 -6.37 -19.69 -15.42
CA PRO A 161 -5.97 -19.39 -14.03
C PRO A 161 -6.47 -18.04 -13.48
N GLU A 162 -6.55 -16.99 -14.31
CA GLU A 162 -7.00 -15.66 -13.87
C GLU A 162 -8.53 -15.51 -13.75
N THR A 163 -9.31 -16.35 -14.44
CA THR A 163 -10.78 -16.22 -14.51
C THR A 163 -11.52 -17.41 -13.91
N TYR A 164 -10.84 -18.50 -13.57
CA TYR A 164 -11.38 -19.66 -12.84
C TYR A 164 -12.23 -19.24 -11.64
N SER A 165 -11.69 -18.36 -10.79
CA SER A 165 -12.35 -17.84 -9.58
C SER A 165 -13.63 -17.07 -9.89
N THR A 166 -13.71 -16.42 -11.06
CA THR A 166 -14.88 -15.68 -11.53
C THR A 166 -15.98 -16.63 -12.01
N SER A 167 -15.61 -17.65 -12.77
CA SER A 167 -16.54 -18.68 -13.26
C SER A 167 -17.10 -19.52 -12.11
N LEU A 168 -16.25 -19.92 -11.15
CA LEU A 168 -16.69 -20.63 -9.94
C LEU A 168 -17.61 -19.73 -9.08
N SER A 169 -17.26 -18.45 -8.91
CA SER A 169 -18.11 -17.46 -8.24
C SER A 169 -19.49 -17.38 -8.89
N ASN A 170 -19.55 -17.18 -10.21
CA ASN A 170 -20.84 -17.13 -10.92
C ASN A 170 -21.65 -18.42 -10.73
N LEU A 171 -21.02 -19.58 -10.82
CA LEU A 171 -21.65 -20.90 -10.68
C LEU A 171 -22.23 -21.13 -9.28
N VAL A 172 -21.50 -20.80 -8.22
CA VAL A 172 -21.97 -20.93 -6.82
C VAL A 172 -23.04 -19.89 -6.51
N PHE A 173 -22.76 -18.59 -6.72
CA PHE A 173 -23.67 -17.52 -6.31
C PHE A 173 -24.97 -17.50 -7.13
N SER A 174 -24.97 -17.89 -8.41
CA SER A 174 -26.21 -18.05 -9.17
C SER A 174 -27.05 -19.23 -8.68
N SER A 175 -26.41 -20.30 -8.19
CA SER A 175 -27.10 -21.43 -7.56
C SER A 175 -27.71 -21.05 -6.22
N ILE A 176 -27.02 -20.24 -5.40
CA ILE A 176 -27.56 -19.66 -4.16
C ILE A 176 -28.77 -18.75 -4.50
N LEU A 177 -28.63 -17.83 -5.46
CA LEU A 177 -29.70 -16.93 -5.89
C LEU A 177 -30.94 -17.68 -6.40
N LEU A 178 -30.74 -18.75 -7.16
CA LEU A 178 -31.83 -19.59 -7.66
C LEU A 178 -32.52 -20.32 -6.52
N THR A 179 -31.78 -21.03 -5.66
CA THR A 179 -32.34 -21.80 -4.54
C THR A 179 -33.12 -20.89 -3.57
N THR A 180 -32.61 -19.68 -3.31
CA THR A 180 -33.29 -18.66 -2.50
C THR A 180 -34.64 -18.25 -3.09
N LYS A 181 -34.69 -17.96 -4.39
CA LYS A 181 -35.93 -17.61 -5.10
C LYS A 181 -36.94 -18.75 -5.10
N GLU A 182 -36.50 -19.97 -5.37
CA GLU A 182 -37.39 -21.13 -5.38
C GLU A 182 -37.88 -21.49 -3.98
N SER A 183 -37.06 -21.28 -2.94
CA SER A 183 -37.50 -21.39 -1.55
C SER A 183 -38.56 -20.35 -1.21
N ALA A 184 -38.36 -19.07 -1.57
CA ALA A 184 -39.37 -18.03 -1.37
C ALA A 184 -40.68 -18.34 -2.11
N ASN A 185 -40.60 -18.83 -3.35
CA ASN A 185 -41.76 -19.24 -4.16
C ASN A 185 -42.56 -20.41 -3.54
N LEU A 186 -41.88 -21.38 -2.90
CA LEU A 186 -42.48 -22.61 -2.39
C LEU A 186 -42.89 -22.56 -0.91
N PHE A 187 -42.15 -21.83 -0.08
CA PHE A 187 -42.29 -21.81 1.38
C PHE A 187 -42.70 -20.44 1.95
N GLY A 188 -42.66 -19.37 1.14
CA GLY A 188 -42.94 -18.00 1.55
C GLY A 188 -41.91 -17.42 2.54
N ASP A 189 -42.21 -16.24 3.09
CA ASP A 189 -41.36 -15.50 4.03
C ASP A 189 -41.39 -16.08 5.46
N ASN A 190 -41.19 -17.39 5.59
CA ASN A 190 -41.11 -18.06 6.88
C ASN A 190 -39.66 -18.01 7.43
N PRO A 191 -39.41 -17.33 8.57
CA PRO A 191 -38.06 -17.10 9.06
C PRO A 191 -37.30 -18.38 9.44
N VAL A 192 -37.98 -19.48 9.77
CA VAL A 192 -37.34 -20.77 10.05
C VAL A 192 -36.68 -21.33 8.79
N TYR A 193 -37.33 -21.18 7.64
CA TYR A 193 -36.83 -21.61 6.34
C TYR A 193 -35.82 -20.60 5.78
N SER A 194 -36.09 -19.30 5.87
CA SER A 194 -35.12 -18.26 5.50
C SER A 194 -33.77 -18.43 6.22
N ASN A 195 -33.77 -18.73 7.53
CA ASN A 195 -32.54 -18.98 8.28
C ASN A 195 -31.79 -20.24 7.81
N LYS A 196 -32.50 -21.31 7.39
CA LYS A 196 -31.85 -22.49 6.79
C LYS A 196 -31.27 -22.20 5.41
N ILE A 197 -31.90 -21.33 4.60
CA ILE A 197 -31.32 -20.85 3.34
C ILE A 197 -30.05 -20.01 3.60
N VAL A 198 -30.02 -19.18 4.64
CA VAL A 198 -28.80 -18.47 5.07
C VAL A 198 -27.70 -19.47 5.40
N GLN A 199 -27.92 -20.38 6.35
CA GLN A 199 -26.90 -21.36 6.78
C GLN A 199 -26.33 -22.19 5.62
N TRP A 200 -27.18 -22.66 4.71
CA TRP A 200 -26.71 -23.37 3.52
C TRP A 200 -25.89 -22.47 2.58
N ALA A 201 -26.32 -21.22 2.35
CA ALA A 201 -25.54 -20.27 1.55
C ALA A 201 -24.19 -19.90 2.20
N GLU A 202 -24.10 -19.90 3.52
CA GLU A 202 -22.84 -19.72 4.26
C GLU A 202 -21.89 -20.91 4.01
N TRP A 203 -22.38 -22.15 4.13
CA TRP A 203 -21.59 -23.37 3.81
C TRP A 203 -21.12 -23.43 2.35
N GLU A 204 -21.97 -23.06 1.39
CA GLU A 204 -21.57 -23.03 -0.03
C GLU A 204 -20.53 -21.93 -0.31
N ILE A 205 -20.58 -20.79 0.42
CA ILE A 205 -19.54 -19.74 0.34
C ILE A 205 -18.24 -20.21 1.00
N GLU A 206 -18.27 -20.90 2.14
CA GLU A 206 -17.07 -21.53 2.71
C GLU A 206 -16.47 -22.56 1.75
N SER A 207 -17.32 -23.33 1.08
CA SER A 207 -16.90 -24.33 0.09
C SER A 207 -16.27 -23.70 -1.14
N PHE A 208 -16.88 -22.63 -1.67
CA PHE A 208 -16.32 -21.77 -2.72
C PHE A 208 -14.93 -21.23 -2.33
N VAL A 209 -14.81 -20.63 -1.14
CA VAL A 209 -13.54 -20.03 -0.69
C VAL A 209 -12.45 -21.09 -0.50
N ARG A 210 -12.79 -22.31 -0.07
CA ARG A 210 -11.86 -23.45 0.00
C ARG A 210 -11.34 -23.83 -1.38
N LEU A 211 -12.26 -24.03 -2.34
CA LEU A 211 -11.94 -24.42 -3.72
C LEU A 211 -11.09 -23.36 -4.44
N VAL A 212 -11.39 -22.06 -4.23
CA VAL A 212 -10.57 -20.95 -4.73
C VAL A 212 -9.13 -21.05 -4.24
N LYS A 213 -8.90 -21.30 -2.94
CA LYS A 213 -7.55 -21.42 -2.37
C LYS A 213 -6.81 -22.67 -2.86
N GLU A 214 -7.51 -23.78 -3.04
CA GLU A 214 -6.96 -25.06 -3.48
C GLU A 214 -6.53 -25.06 -4.96
N HIS A 215 -7.23 -24.30 -5.81
CA HIS A 215 -7.03 -24.28 -7.27
C HIS A 215 -6.50 -22.93 -7.81
N ALA A 216 -6.12 -22.00 -6.94
CA ALA A 216 -5.52 -20.72 -7.32
C ALA A 216 -4.14 -20.90 -7.99
N PRO A 217 -3.68 -19.90 -8.78
CA PRO A 217 -2.26 -19.78 -9.12
C PRO A 217 -1.42 -19.66 -7.84
N SER A 218 -0.20 -20.20 -7.85
CA SER A 218 0.75 -20.10 -6.71
C SER A 218 0.84 -18.66 -6.21
N SER A 219 0.68 -18.43 -4.90
CA SER A 219 0.51 -17.11 -4.29
C SER A 219 1.68 -16.13 -4.53
N ASP A 220 2.85 -16.62 -4.93
CA ASP A 220 4.04 -15.84 -5.31
C ASP A 220 4.07 -15.43 -6.80
N SER A 221 3.28 -16.08 -7.65
CA SER A 221 3.21 -15.79 -9.09
C SER A 221 2.58 -14.44 -9.38
N ALA A 222 2.97 -13.84 -10.51
CA ALA A 222 2.47 -12.55 -10.95
C ALA A 222 0.96 -12.56 -11.27
N THR A 223 0.39 -13.70 -11.64
CA THR A 223 -1.05 -13.83 -11.95
C THR A 223 -1.92 -14.09 -10.73
N ALA A 224 -1.35 -14.48 -9.57
CA ALA A 224 -2.12 -14.74 -8.35
C ALA A 224 -2.79 -13.47 -7.80
N LEU A 225 -2.08 -12.34 -7.76
CA LEU A 225 -2.65 -11.06 -7.34
C LEU A 225 -3.82 -10.66 -8.23
N ARG A 226 -3.65 -10.79 -9.56
CA ARG A 226 -4.73 -10.60 -10.53
C ARG A 226 -5.92 -11.53 -10.27
N ALA A 227 -5.70 -12.85 -10.17
CA ALA A 227 -6.74 -13.86 -9.98
C ALA A 227 -7.53 -13.70 -8.67
N ALA A 228 -6.84 -13.39 -7.56
CA ALA A 228 -7.46 -13.03 -6.29
C ALA A 228 -8.28 -11.73 -6.43
N SER A 229 -7.75 -10.74 -7.14
CA SER A 229 -8.41 -9.44 -7.30
C SER A 229 -9.69 -9.52 -8.15
N VAL A 230 -9.75 -10.37 -9.18
CA VAL A 230 -11.00 -10.64 -9.91
C VAL A 230 -11.96 -11.48 -9.06
N CYS A 231 -11.47 -12.47 -8.30
CA CYS A 231 -12.30 -13.29 -7.40
C CYS A 231 -13.16 -12.41 -6.47
N ILE A 232 -12.52 -11.47 -5.77
CA ILE A 232 -13.16 -10.56 -4.80
C ILE A 232 -14.18 -9.66 -5.51
N GLN A 233 -13.79 -9.11 -6.68
CA GLN A 233 -14.63 -8.23 -7.48
C GLN A 233 -15.89 -8.93 -8.00
N ALA A 234 -15.79 -10.19 -8.44
CA ALA A 234 -16.92 -10.97 -8.91
C ALA A 234 -17.83 -11.40 -7.74
N SER A 235 -17.23 -11.96 -6.69
CA SER A 235 -17.96 -12.53 -5.56
C SER A 235 -18.74 -11.47 -4.77
N LEU A 236 -18.13 -10.30 -4.51
CA LEU A 236 -18.84 -9.19 -3.84
C LEU A 236 -19.93 -8.58 -4.73
N ASN A 237 -19.71 -8.45 -6.05
CA ASN A 237 -20.78 -8.03 -6.97
C ASN A 237 -21.97 -9.01 -6.93
N HIS A 238 -21.71 -10.31 -6.70
CA HIS A 238 -22.77 -11.30 -6.51
C HIS A 238 -23.41 -11.22 -5.12
N CYS A 239 -22.65 -10.94 -4.04
CA CYS A 239 -23.22 -10.63 -2.72
C CYS A 239 -24.19 -9.45 -2.79
N SER A 240 -23.84 -8.34 -3.46
CA SER A 240 -24.75 -7.21 -3.64
C SER A 240 -26.02 -7.57 -4.42
N ALA A 241 -25.97 -8.56 -5.32
CA ALA A 241 -27.16 -9.08 -6.00
C ALA A 241 -28.01 -10.00 -5.10
N LEU A 242 -27.40 -10.73 -4.16
CA LEU A 242 -28.08 -11.51 -3.12
C LEU A 242 -28.68 -10.63 -2.01
N GLU A 243 -28.07 -9.49 -1.70
CA GLU A 243 -28.56 -8.50 -0.73
C GLU A 243 -29.93 -7.92 -1.15
N LEU A 244 -30.19 -7.77 -2.45
CA LEU A 244 -31.51 -7.43 -3.00
C LEU A 244 -32.58 -8.51 -2.77
N GLN A 245 -32.20 -9.69 -2.29
CA GLN A 245 -33.08 -10.81 -1.90
C GLN A 245 -32.99 -11.10 -0.39
N GLY A 246 -32.42 -10.18 0.40
CA GLY A 246 -32.29 -10.29 1.86
C GLY A 246 -31.02 -10.97 2.37
N LEU A 247 -30.21 -11.59 1.50
CA LEU A 247 -29.03 -12.36 1.88
C LEU A 247 -27.76 -11.48 1.99
N LYS A 248 -27.47 -10.99 3.19
CA LYS A 248 -26.34 -10.09 3.51
C LYS A 248 -25.01 -10.81 3.72
N LEU A 249 -24.48 -11.42 2.67
CA LEU A 249 -23.31 -12.32 2.76
C LEU A 249 -21.95 -11.63 2.53
N SER A 250 -21.91 -10.35 2.13
CA SER A 250 -20.68 -9.60 1.82
C SER A 250 -19.63 -9.61 2.94
N LYS A 251 -20.06 -9.50 4.21
CA LYS A 251 -19.15 -9.45 5.36
C LYS A 251 -18.50 -10.80 5.65
N LEU A 252 -19.26 -11.90 5.54
CA LEU A 252 -18.74 -13.26 5.70
C LEU A 252 -17.69 -13.58 4.62
N LEU A 253 -18.02 -13.28 3.36
CA LEU A 253 -17.12 -13.48 2.23
C LEU A 253 -15.77 -12.76 2.41
N LEU A 254 -15.78 -11.51 2.89
CA LEU A 254 -14.57 -10.75 3.18
C LEU A 254 -13.71 -11.43 4.26
N VAL A 255 -14.31 -11.86 5.37
CA VAL A 255 -13.60 -12.55 6.46
C VAL A 255 -12.97 -13.87 5.99
N LEU A 256 -13.69 -14.65 5.20
CA LEU A 256 -13.21 -15.95 4.69
C LEU A 256 -12.09 -15.80 3.65
N LEU A 257 -12.15 -14.77 2.79
CA LEU A 257 -11.12 -14.50 1.78
C LEU A 257 -9.88 -13.79 2.35
N GLN A 258 -10.03 -12.89 3.34
CA GLN A 258 -8.96 -12.03 3.86
C GLN A 258 -7.60 -12.72 4.07
N PRO A 259 -7.50 -13.92 4.70
CA PRO A 259 -6.21 -14.58 4.90
C PRO A 259 -5.46 -14.89 3.60
N TYR A 260 -6.18 -15.31 2.55
CA TYR A 260 -5.60 -15.59 1.22
C TYR A 260 -5.20 -14.31 0.49
N ILE A 261 -5.95 -13.22 0.70
CA ILE A 261 -5.63 -11.91 0.10
C ILE A 261 -4.34 -11.37 0.70
N GLU A 262 -4.19 -11.41 2.03
CA GLU A 262 -2.95 -10.99 2.69
C GLU A 262 -1.76 -11.87 2.34
N GLU A 263 -1.96 -13.18 2.16
CA GLU A 263 -0.92 -14.11 1.70
C GLU A 263 -0.43 -13.76 0.28
N VAL A 264 -1.36 -13.61 -0.67
CA VAL A 264 -1.07 -13.26 -2.07
C VAL A 264 -0.42 -11.88 -2.16
N LEU A 265 -0.89 -10.90 -1.38
CA LEU A 265 -0.25 -9.58 -1.27
C LEU A 265 1.16 -9.69 -0.70
N GLU A 266 1.35 -10.37 0.43
CA GLU A 266 2.65 -10.54 1.07
C GLU A 266 3.66 -11.19 0.13
N LEU A 267 3.29 -12.28 -0.56
CA LEU A 267 4.17 -12.98 -1.48
C LEU A 267 4.46 -12.17 -2.75
N ASN A 268 3.48 -11.45 -3.31
CA ASN A 268 3.74 -10.56 -4.45
C ASN A 268 4.58 -9.33 -4.09
N PHE A 269 4.37 -8.71 -2.92
CA PHE A 269 5.24 -7.63 -2.43
C PHE A 269 6.67 -8.15 -2.09
N ARG A 270 6.80 -9.41 -1.65
CA ARG A 270 8.10 -10.07 -1.46
C ARG A 270 8.80 -10.39 -2.78
N ARG A 271 8.05 -10.82 -3.82
CA ARG A 271 8.55 -10.95 -5.21
C ARG A 271 9.01 -9.60 -5.74
N ALA A 272 8.18 -8.57 -5.62
CA ALA A 272 8.50 -7.20 -6.03
C ALA A 272 9.76 -6.68 -5.35
N ARG A 273 9.90 -6.89 -4.02
CA ARG A 273 11.13 -6.55 -3.29
C ARG A 273 12.37 -7.25 -3.87
N LYS A 274 12.29 -8.53 -4.23
CA LYS A 274 13.41 -9.22 -4.89
C LYS A 274 13.74 -8.57 -6.24
N GLN A 275 12.73 -8.34 -7.09
CA GLN A 275 12.92 -7.76 -8.42
C GLN A 275 13.39 -6.29 -8.42
N ILE A 276 13.09 -5.53 -7.37
CA ILE A 276 13.60 -4.16 -7.16
C ILE A 276 15.06 -4.16 -6.69
N LEU A 277 15.45 -5.15 -5.89
CA LEU A 277 16.77 -5.22 -5.25
C LEU A 277 17.76 -6.17 -5.97
N ASP A 278 17.31 -6.89 -7.00
CA ASP A 278 18.16 -7.66 -7.89
C ASP A 278 18.55 -6.80 -9.10
N PHE A 279 19.85 -6.53 -9.20
CA PHE A 279 20.48 -5.79 -10.28
C PHE A 279 21.30 -6.69 -11.21
N SER A 280 21.39 -7.99 -10.89
CA SER A 280 22.33 -8.93 -11.50
C SER A 280 21.83 -9.58 -12.80
N GLY A 281 20.54 -9.49 -13.12
CA GLY A 281 20.02 -10.01 -14.38
C GLY A 281 18.58 -9.62 -14.73
N SER A 282 18.43 -8.65 -15.63
CA SER A 282 17.30 -8.59 -16.57
C SER A 282 17.63 -7.71 -17.78
N ASP A 283 18.17 -8.31 -18.86
CA ASP A 283 18.25 -7.67 -20.20
C ASP A 283 16.87 -7.57 -20.89
N GLU A 284 15.78 -7.97 -20.21
CA GLU A 284 14.42 -7.77 -20.70
C GLU A 284 14.04 -6.30 -20.62
N SER A 285 13.78 -5.69 -21.78
CA SER A 285 13.45 -4.27 -21.93
C SER A 285 12.11 -3.92 -21.26
N MET A 286 12.16 -3.48 -19.99
CA MET A 286 10.99 -3.12 -19.18
C MET A 286 10.19 -1.96 -19.82
N PRO A 287 8.99 -2.18 -20.38
CA PRO A 287 8.31 -1.19 -21.22
C PRO A 287 7.53 -0.17 -20.38
N LEU A 288 8.23 0.84 -19.84
CA LEU A 288 7.58 2.03 -19.29
C LEU A 288 7.09 2.96 -20.42
N SER A 289 5.89 3.51 -20.24
CA SER A 289 5.42 4.63 -21.05
C SER A 289 6.33 5.85 -20.87
N PRO A 290 6.59 6.66 -21.92
CA PRO A 290 7.42 7.86 -21.83
C PRO A 290 7.03 8.82 -20.70
N ARG A 291 5.76 8.85 -20.29
CA ARG A 291 5.27 9.64 -19.15
C ARG A 291 5.92 9.27 -17.80
N PHE A 292 6.36 8.03 -17.63
CA PHE A 292 7.03 7.56 -16.41
C PHE A 292 8.55 7.47 -16.56
N ALA A 293 9.06 7.21 -17.78
CA ALA A 293 10.50 7.17 -18.03
C ALA A 293 11.12 8.57 -18.17
N SER A 294 10.45 9.51 -18.83
CA SER A 294 11.00 10.84 -19.16
C SER A 294 11.48 11.63 -17.92
N PRO A 295 10.74 11.68 -16.79
CA PRO A 295 11.19 12.38 -15.58
C PRO A 295 12.38 11.73 -14.85
N LEU A 296 12.81 10.53 -15.27
CA LEU A 296 14.01 9.86 -14.75
C LEU A 296 15.19 9.97 -15.73
N THR A 297 14.92 9.94 -17.04
CA THR A 297 15.95 10.12 -18.07
C THR A 297 16.57 11.52 -18.08
N THR A 298 15.99 12.51 -17.39
CA THR A 298 16.65 13.81 -17.12
C THR A 298 17.91 13.69 -16.28
N PHE A 299 18.08 12.60 -15.52
CA PHE A 299 19.26 12.32 -14.71
C PHE A 299 20.26 11.37 -15.39
N ALA A 300 20.02 11.00 -16.65
CA ALA A 300 20.89 10.10 -17.40
C ALA A 300 22.10 10.84 -17.97
N THR A 301 23.26 10.71 -17.34
CA THR A 301 24.54 11.09 -17.93
C THR A 301 25.04 9.98 -18.87
N SER A 302 26.17 10.21 -19.57
CA SER A 302 26.79 9.20 -20.44
C SER A 302 27.40 8.00 -19.72
N SER A 303 27.47 8.00 -18.38
CA SER A 303 27.98 6.87 -17.56
C SER A 303 26.92 6.18 -16.69
N ASP A 304 25.77 6.82 -16.43
CA ASP A 304 24.95 6.51 -15.25
C ASP A 304 23.65 5.75 -15.55
N SER A 305 23.65 4.89 -16.58
CA SER A 305 22.46 4.19 -17.05
C SER A 305 21.78 3.32 -15.98
N SER A 306 22.57 2.59 -15.18
CA SER A 306 22.08 1.64 -14.16
C SER A 306 21.27 2.29 -13.04
N LEU A 307 21.61 3.53 -12.67
CA LEU A 307 20.88 4.29 -11.66
C LEU A 307 19.49 4.68 -12.17
N VAL A 308 19.41 5.25 -13.38
CA VAL A 308 18.13 5.62 -14.00
C VAL A 308 17.28 4.38 -14.28
N GLU A 309 17.92 3.28 -14.70
CA GLU A 309 17.27 1.99 -14.86
C GLU A 309 16.70 1.45 -13.53
N SER A 310 17.38 1.65 -12.39
CA SER A 310 16.86 1.24 -11.08
C SER A 310 15.54 1.94 -10.71
N GLY A 311 15.44 3.25 -10.99
CA GLY A 311 14.22 4.02 -10.78
C GLY A 311 13.09 3.63 -11.75
N ILE A 312 13.45 3.35 -13.00
CA ILE A 312 12.55 2.80 -14.02
C ILE A 312 12.00 1.44 -13.57
N ARG A 313 12.87 0.52 -13.11
CA ARG A 313 12.51 -0.82 -12.63
C ARG A 313 11.62 -0.75 -11.40
N PHE A 314 11.92 0.12 -10.44
CA PHE A 314 11.06 0.40 -9.28
C PHE A 314 9.65 0.83 -9.71
N ILE A 315 9.53 1.88 -10.54
CA ILE A 315 8.22 2.40 -10.98
C ILE A 315 7.47 1.40 -11.86
N PHE A 316 8.15 0.61 -12.69
CA PHE A 316 7.54 -0.46 -13.48
C PHE A 316 6.90 -1.53 -12.59
N ILE A 317 7.60 -2.01 -11.56
CA ILE A 317 7.12 -3.06 -10.66
C ILE A 317 5.94 -2.56 -9.81
N ILE A 318 5.99 -1.32 -9.28
CA ILE A 318 4.85 -0.74 -8.55
C ILE A 318 3.64 -0.53 -9.49
N LYS A 319 3.87 -0.17 -10.76
CA LYS A 319 2.82 0.00 -11.76
C LYS A 319 2.12 -1.33 -12.09
N ASP A 320 2.85 -2.42 -12.32
CA ASP A 320 2.29 -3.77 -12.53
C ASP A 320 1.32 -4.15 -11.39
N ILE A 321 1.81 -4.09 -10.15
CA ILE A 321 1.02 -4.38 -8.95
C ILE A 321 -0.28 -3.57 -8.94
N VAL A 322 -0.23 -2.26 -9.18
CA VAL A 322 -1.41 -1.37 -9.11
C VAL A 322 -2.36 -1.55 -10.29
N GLU A 323 -1.87 -1.95 -11.46
CA GLU A 323 -2.72 -2.20 -12.65
C GLU A 323 -3.57 -3.46 -12.48
N GLN A 324 -3.02 -4.53 -11.88
CA GLN A 324 -3.76 -5.79 -11.64
C GLN A 324 -4.99 -5.64 -10.72
N LEU A 325 -4.96 -4.68 -9.79
CA LEU A 325 -6.00 -4.47 -8.77
C LEU A 325 -7.36 -4.04 -9.36
N THR A 326 -8.42 -4.64 -8.86
CA THR A 326 -9.83 -4.27 -9.10
C THR A 326 -10.35 -3.25 -8.09
N HIS A 327 -11.49 -2.63 -8.40
CA HIS A 327 -12.07 -1.56 -7.58
C HIS A 327 -12.36 -2.01 -6.13
N LEU A 328 -12.99 -3.17 -5.94
CA LEU A 328 -13.34 -3.63 -4.59
C LEU A 328 -12.13 -4.10 -3.76
N VAL A 329 -11.04 -4.55 -4.39
CA VAL A 329 -9.79 -4.77 -3.64
C VAL A 329 -9.18 -3.46 -3.17
N ILE A 330 -9.18 -2.44 -4.02
CA ILE A 330 -8.71 -1.11 -3.64
C ILE A 330 -9.56 -0.53 -2.49
N LEU A 331 -10.89 -0.70 -2.56
CA LEU A 331 -11.82 -0.24 -1.52
C LEU A 331 -11.55 -0.87 -0.15
N HIS A 332 -11.25 -2.17 -0.09
CA HIS A 332 -11.09 -2.90 1.18
C HIS A 332 -9.63 -3.03 1.68
N PHE A 333 -8.65 -3.04 0.78
CA PHE A 333 -7.23 -3.31 1.10
C PHE A 333 -6.28 -2.17 0.71
N GLY A 334 -6.78 -1.08 0.10
CA GLY A 334 -5.95 -0.01 -0.46
C GLY A 334 -4.97 0.65 0.52
N GLY A 335 -5.36 0.86 1.79
CA GLY A 335 -4.47 1.42 2.83
C GLY A 335 -3.29 0.50 3.19
N ASN A 336 -3.52 -0.81 3.22
CA ASN A 336 -2.47 -1.82 3.40
C ASN A 336 -1.53 -1.82 2.19
N ILE A 337 -2.09 -1.84 0.97
CA ILE A 337 -1.33 -1.79 -0.29
C ILE A 337 -0.44 -0.53 -0.35
N LEU A 338 -0.96 0.65 -0.01
CA LEU A 338 -0.18 1.89 0.10
C LEU A 338 0.96 1.77 1.12
N THR A 339 0.69 1.19 2.30
CA THR A 339 1.71 0.97 3.35
C THR A 339 2.83 0.04 2.87
N ARG A 340 2.49 -1.05 2.17
CA ARG A 340 3.46 -1.97 1.57
C ARG A 340 4.28 -1.29 0.45
N ILE A 341 3.69 -0.37 -0.31
CA ILE A 341 4.42 0.47 -1.29
C ILE A 341 5.43 1.40 -0.59
N SER A 342 5.07 2.03 0.54
CA SER A 342 6.02 2.82 1.34
C SER A 342 7.20 1.96 1.84
N GLN A 343 6.92 0.74 2.28
CA GLN A 343 7.95 -0.20 2.76
C GLN A 343 8.89 -0.65 1.63
N LEU A 344 8.39 -0.83 0.40
CA LEU A 344 9.26 -1.04 -0.76
C LEU A 344 10.13 0.18 -1.06
N PHE A 345 9.59 1.40 -0.94
CA PHE A 345 10.36 2.63 -1.15
C PHE A 345 11.48 2.81 -0.11
N ASP A 346 11.20 2.64 1.19
CA ASP A 346 12.23 2.66 2.25
C ASP A 346 13.33 1.61 2.02
N LYS A 347 12.97 0.41 1.55
CA LYS A 347 13.94 -0.67 1.25
C LYS A 347 14.72 -0.44 -0.05
N TYR A 348 14.19 0.33 -1.00
CA TYR A 348 14.93 0.85 -2.16
C TYR A 348 15.90 1.96 -1.74
N ILE A 349 15.45 2.88 -0.87
CA ILE A 349 16.30 3.91 -0.27
C ILE A 349 17.47 3.32 0.53
N ASP A 350 17.28 2.22 1.25
CA ASP A 350 18.38 1.51 1.94
C ASP A 350 19.51 1.09 0.99
N VAL A 351 19.20 0.73 -0.26
CA VAL A 351 20.22 0.43 -1.28
C VAL A 351 20.83 1.71 -1.86
N LEU A 352 20.03 2.75 -2.09
CA LEU A 352 20.56 4.05 -2.54
C LEU A 352 21.52 4.67 -1.52
N ILE A 353 21.27 4.49 -0.22
CA ILE A 353 22.19 4.89 0.86
C ILE A 353 23.53 4.14 0.75
N LYS A 354 23.49 2.82 0.54
CA LYS A 354 24.69 1.97 0.35
C LYS A 354 25.46 2.24 -0.95
N ALA A 355 24.82 2.83 -1.95
CA ALA A 355 25.46 3.22 -3.20
C ALA A 355 26.28 4.53 -3.09
N ILE A 356 26.05 5.33 -2.05
CA ILE A 356 26.88 6.50 -1.73
C ILE A 356 28.14 6.01 -0.97
N PRO A 357 29.36 6.32 -1.45
CA PRO A 357 30.59 5.92 -0.76
C PRO A 357 30.68 6.48 0.67
N SER A 358 30.94 5.60 1.65
CA SER A 358 31.36 6.00 2.99
C SER A 358 32.83 6.41 3.00
N THR A 359 33.18 7.42 3.79
CA THR A 359 34.55 7.94 3.93
C THR A 359 35.45 7.15 4.89
N SER A 360 34.89 6.21 5.66
CA SER A 360 35.61 5.36 6.63
C SER A 360 36.01 4.02 6.02
N GLU A 361 37.30 3.65 6.05
CA GLU A 361 37.77 2.35 5.52
C GLU A 361 37.37 1.13 6.37
N ASP A 362 36.89 1.33 7.60
CA ASP A 362 36.62 0.26 8.58
C ASP A 362 35.24 -0.44 8.42
N GLU A 363 34.31 0.07 7.59
CA GLU A 363 33.02 -0.60 7.34
C GLU A 363 33.15 -1.77 6.35
N ASN A 364 33.53 -2.94 6.88
CA ASN A 364 33.34 -4.28 6.31
C ASN A 364 33.55 -4.42 4.78
N LEU A 365 34.80 -4.69 4.39
CA LEU A 365 35.18 -5.16 3.04
C LEU A 365 34.39 -6.40 2.54
N THR A 366 33.67 -7.11 3.41
CA THR A 366 32.71 -8.18 3.06
C THR A 366 31.36 -7.68 2.56
N ASP A 367 30.80 -6.59 3.10
CA ASP A 367 29.47 -6.07 2.73
C ASP A 367 29.51 -5.28 1.42
N LEU A 368 30.67 -4.69 1.09
CA LEU A 368 30.89 -3.84 -0.09
C LEU A 368 30.87 -4.59 -1.43
N LYS A 369 30.72 -5.92 -1.45
CA LYS A 369 30.63 -6.76 -2.66
C LYS A 369 29.22 -6.94 -3.21
N ASP A 370 28.19 -6.73 -2.39
CA ASP A 370 26.78 -6.89 -2.78
C ASP A 370 26.12 -5.55 -3.16
N VAL A 371 26.89 -4.46 -3.26
CA VAL A 371 26.41 -3.15 -3.68
C VAL A 371 26.36 -3.08 -5.22
N PRO A 372 25.19 -2.87 -5.85
CA PRO A 372 25.00 -3.09 -7.28
C PRO A 372 25.58 -2.02 -8.19
N PHE A 373 25.75 -0.80 -7.67
CA PHE A 373 26.41 0.33 -8.34
C PHE A 373 26.91 1.31 -7.27
N ARG A 374 27.90 2.14 -7.60
CA ARG A 374 28.39 3.23 -6.74
C ARG A 374 28.16 4.58 -7.39
N ALA A 375 27.86 5.58 -6.57
CA ALA A 375 27.76 6.98 -6.95
C ALA A 375 29.03 7.70 -6.47
N GLU A 376 30.11 7.59 -7.24
CA GLU A 376 31.45 8.04 -6.83
C GLU A 376 31.65 9.56 -7.03
N THR A 377 30.91 10.19 -7.94
CA THR A 377 30.97 11.64 -8.17
C THR A 377 29.81 12.40 -7.52
N ASP A 378 30.02 13.69 -7.23
CA ASP A 378 28.96 14.63 -6.83
C ASP A 378 27.75 14.55 -7.79
N SER A 379 28.01 14.47 -9.11
CA SER A 379 26.95 14.37 -10.12
C SER A 379 26.14 13.07 -10.03
N GLN A 380 26.76 11.93 -9.77
CA GLN A 380 26.07 10.66 -9.57
C GLN A 380 25.24 10.65 -8.28
N GLN A 381 25.77 11.20 -7.19
CA GLN A 381 25.06 11.30 -5.91
C GLN A 381 23.86 12.26 -6.01
N LEU A 382 24.00 13.35 -6.76
CA LEU A 382 22.92 14.26 -7.10
C LEU A 382 21.87 13.61 -8.01
N ALA A 383 22.27 12.90 -9.07
CA ALA A 383 21.36 12.15 -9.94
C ALA A 383 20.55 11.10 -9.14
N LEU A 384 21.17 10.48 -8.14
CA LEU A 384 20.57 9.50 -7.25
C LEU A 384 19.52 10.13 -6.33
N LEU A 385 19.84 11.29 -5.73
CA LEU A 385 18.88 12.10 -4.97
C LEU A 385 17.72 12.61 -5.86
N GLY A 386 18.01 13.07 -7.07
CA GLY A 386 17.01 13.55 -8.05
C GLY A 386 16.05 12.44 -8.50
N THR A 387 16.59 11.24 -8.74
CA THR A 387 15.83 10.02 -9.06
C THR A 387 14.91 9.64 -7.90
N ALA A 388 15.45 9.52 -6.68
CA ALA A 388 14.68 9.19 -5.48
C ALA A 388 13.55 10.21 -5.20
N PHE A 389 13.87 11.50 -5.29
CA PHE A 389 12.91 12.61 -5.11
C PHE A 389 11.79 12.57 -6.15
N THR A 390 12.13 12.35 -7.43
CA THR A 390 11.15 12.27 -8.53
C THR A 390 10.23 11.05 -8.40
N ILE A 391 10.77 9.91 -7.93
CA ILE A 391 9.97 8.73 -7.60
C ILE A 391 8.93 9.05 -6.52
N ALA A 392 9.32 9.73 -5.44
CA ALA A 392 8.45 10.00 -4.29
C ALA A 392 7.42 11.12 -4.53
N GLU A 393 7.81 12.24 -5.13
CA GLU A 393 6.94 13.42 -5.25
C GLU A 393 6.09 13.44 -6.54
N GLU A 394 6.51 12.76 -7.61
CA GLU A 394 5.81 12.78 -8.90
C GLU A 394 5.30 11.40 -9.32
N LEU A 395 6.18 10.40 -9.41
CA LEU A 395 5.84 9.13 -10.07
C LEU A 395 4.98 8.21 -9.20
N LEU A 396 5.32 8.00 -7.92
CA LEU A 396 4.48 7.23 -7.00
C LEU A 396 3.09 7.87 -6.83
N PRO A 397 2.92 9.19 -6.57
CA PRO A 397 1.63 9.86 -6.53
C PRO A 397 0.81 9.77 -7.82
N MET A 398 1.47 9.56 -8.98
CA MET A 398 0.84 9.31 -10.27
C MET A 398 0.38 7.85 -10.41
N VAL A 399 1.21 6.88 -10.06
CA VAL A 399 0.87 5.44 -10.11
C VAL A 399 -0.25 5.11 -9.12
N VAL A 400 -0.13 5.52 -7.84
CA VAL A 400 -1.14 5.21 -6.81
C VAL A 400 -2.40 6.10 -6.89
N SER A 401 -2.51 6.97 -7.89
CA SER A 401 -3.68 7.84 -8.09
C SER A 401 -4.99 7.04 -8.18
N LYS A 402 -4.99 5.91 -8.91
CA LYS A 402 -6.08 4.92 -8.98
C LYS A 402 -6.54 4.47 -7.59
N ILE A 403 -5.59 4.18 -6.70
CA ILE A 403 -5.87 3.74 -5.32
C ILE A 403 -6.45 4.88 -4.49
N ARG A 404 -5.78 6.05 -4.51
CA ARG A 404 -6.16 7.22 -3.72
C ARG A 404 -7.54 7.77 -4.08
N ASN A 405 -7.92 7.74 -5.37
CA ASN A 405 -9.21 8.26 -5.83
C ASN A 405 -10.37 7.40 -5.28
N ILE A 406 -10.31 6.07 -5.45
CA ILE A 406 -11.31 5.13 -4.93
C ILE A 406 -11.40 5.20 -3.39
N LEU A 407 -10.26 5.37 -2.69
CA LEU A 407 -10.20 5.60 -1.23
C LEU A 407 -10.70 6.99 -0.79
N ASN A 408 -11.07 7.88 -1.71
CA ASN A 408 -11.69 9.18 -1.42
C ASN A 408 -13.17 9.20 -1.84
N GLU A 409 -13.50 8.63 -3.00
CA GLU A 409 -14.88 8.43 -3.48
C GLU A 409 -15.73 7.69 -2.44
N SER A 410 -15.17 6.69 -1.75
CA SER A 410 -15.84 5.98 -0.65
C SER A 410 -16.14 6.85 0.57
N LYS A 411 -15.34 7.88 0.85
CA LYS A 411 -15.55 8.83 1.94
C LYS A 411 -16.68 9.81 1.60
N GLU A 412 -16.74 10.27 0.34
CA GLU A 412 -17.73 11.23 -0.13
C GLU A 412 -19.12 10.59 -0.33
N ALA A 413 -19.17 9.32 -0.77
CA ALA A 413 -20.43 8.61 -1.01
C ALA A 413 -21.23 8.28 0.27
N GLY A 414 -20.67 8.46 1.47
CA GLY A 414 -21.29 8.07 2.73
C GLY A 414 -21.42 6.55 2.93
N ILE A 415 -20.86 5.74 2.02
CA ILE A 415 -20.82 4.28 2.08
C ILE A 415 -19.72 3.87 3.06
N GLY A 416 -19.99 4.06 4.35
CA GLY A 416 -19.15 3.51 5.41
C GLY A 416 -19.06 1.98 5.29
N PRO A 417 -17.94 1.36 5.68
CA PRO A 417 -17.82 -0.10 5.68
C PRO A 417 -18.90 -0.69 6.59
N VAL A 418 -19.62 -1.71 6.08
CA VAL A 418 -20.75 -2.36 6.77
C VAL A 418 -20.32 -2.77 8.19
N GLU A 419 -21.14 -2.39 9.16
CA GLU A 419 -20.69 -2.04 10.52
C GLU A 419 -19.74 -3.03 11.19
N ASN A 420 -18.76 -2.48 11.93
CA ASN A 420 -17.90 -3.15 12.90
C ASN A 420 -16.92 -4.19 12.34
N VAL A 421 -15.85 -3.72 11.69
CA VAL A 421 -14.47 -4.17 11.95
C VAL A 421 -13.56 -2.93 12.03
N MET A 422 -13.37 -2.40 13.24
CA MET A 422 -12.55 -1.21 13.59
C MET A 422 -13.03 0.15 13.03
N PRO A 423 -12.84 1.31 13.73
CA PRO A 423 -13.42 2.59 13.30
C PRO A 423 -12.75 3.24 12.09
N SER A 424 -13.53 3.56 11.06
CA SER A 424 -13.12 4.24 9.83
C SER A 424 -12.91 5.76 9.99
N ALA A 425 -12.01 6.16 10.89
CA ALA A 425 -11.55 7.55 11.02
C ALA A 425 -10.19 7.82 10.33
N ASN A 426 -9.46 6.75 9.95
CA ASN A 426 -8.04 6.83 9.66
C ASN A 426 -7.69 7.18 8.21
N ASN A 427 -8.54 6.91 7.22
CA ASN A 427 -8.13 6.88 5.80
C ASN A 427 -7.74 8.25 5.19
N THR A 428 -8.00 9.36 5.90
CA THR A 428 -7.55 10.72 5.55
C THR A 428 -6.25 11.10 6.27
N LEU A 429 -6.01 10.51 7.44
CA LEU A 429 -4.75 10.54 8.19
C LEU A 429 -3.72 9.66 7.45
N GLU A 430 -4.07 8.43 7.08
CA GLU A 430 -3.29 7.51 6.22
C GLU A 430 -2.78 8.17 4.94
N SER A 431 -3.59 8.99 4.26
CA SER A 431 -3.17 9.68 3.02
C SER A 431 -2.09 10.74 3.26
N LYS A 432 -2.06 11.36 4.44
CA LYS A 432 -0.98 12.27 4.87
C LYS A 432 0.21 11.49 5.40
N ASP A 433 -0.03 10.39 6.11
CA ASP A 433 1.00 9.56 6.73
C ASP A 433 1.78 8.74 5.71
N TRP A 434 1.14 8.30 4.63
CA TRP A 434 1.82 7.72 3.46
C TRP A 434 2.83 8.70 2.85
N ARG A 435 2.43 9.97 2.63
CA ARG A 435 3.37 11.01 2.18
C ARG A 435 4.46 11.27 3.23
N ARG A 436 4.15 11.28 4.53
CA ARG A 436 5.14 11.40 5.61
C ARG A 436 6.15 10.25 5.63
N GLN A 437 5.73 9.02 5.32
CA GLN A 437 6.61 7.85 5.21
C GLN A 437 7.58 7.98 4.02
N LEU A 438 7.08 8.39 2.84
CA LEU A 438 7.94 8.67 1.68
C LEU A 438 8.92 9.82 1.99
N GLN A 439 8.44 10.90 2.60
CA GLN A 439 9.27 12.05 2.99
C GLN A 439 10.35 11.66 4.01
N HIS A 440 10.01 10.87 5.04
CA HIS A 440 10.97 10.36 6.01
C HIS A 440 12.05 9.47 5.35
N SER A 441 11.67 8.65 4.37
CA SER A 441 12.61 7.85 3.59
C SER A 441 13.54 8.74 2.73
N LEU A 442 13.01 9.78 2.07
CA LEU A 442 13.84 10.77 1.38
C LEU A 442 14.80 11.49 2.33
N ASP A 443 14.34 11.89 3.51
CA ASP A 443 15.14 12.68 4.45
C ASP A 443 16.26 11.85 5.09
N LYS A 444 16.03 10.54 5.30
CA LYS A 444 17.08 9.57 5.65
C LYS A 444 18.21 9.53 4.61
N LEU A 445 17.88 9.57 3.32
CA LEU A 445 18.86 9.60 2.23
C LEU A 445 19.60 10.94 2.16
N LYS A 446 18.88 12.07 2.28
CA LYS A 446 19.48 13.42 2.31
C LYS A 446 20.43 13.57 3.51
N ASP A 447 20.02 13.13 4.70
CA ASP A 447 20.83 13.24 5.91
C ASP A 447 22.08 12.35 5.82
N HIS A 448 22.02 11.16 5.19
CA HIS A 448 23.22 10.38 4.90
C HIS A 448 24.15 11.09 3.93
N PHE A 449 23.64 11.56 2.79
CA PHE A 449 24.41 12.33 1.80
C PHE A 449 25.09 13.56 2.44
N CYS A 450 24.33 14.39 3.15
CA CYS A 450 24.85 15.61 3.76
C CYS A 450 25.93 15.31 4.81
N ARG A 451 25.79 14.22 5.59
CA ARG A 451 26.83 13.78 6.53
C ARG A 451 28.10 13.35 5.82
N GLN A 452 28.03 12.47 4.82
CA GLN A 452 29.22 12.03 4.07
C GLN A 452 29.92 13.21 3.38
N TYR A 453 29.15 14.13 2.76
CA TYR A 453 29.69 15.32 2.13
C TYR A 453 30.42 16.23 3.13
N VAL A 454 29.80 16.50 4.29
CA VAL A 454 30.39 17.32 5.36
C VAL A 454 31.62 16.63 5.97
N VAL A 455 31.62 15.32 6.20
CA VAL A 455 32.81 14.58 6.67
C VAL A 455 33.95 14.67 5.65
N SER A 456 33.68 14.49 4.35
CA SER A 456 34.68 14.67 3.28
C SER A 456 35.22 16.11 3.14
N PHE A 457 34.48 17.08 3.68
CA PHE A 457 34.91 18.47 3.78
C PHE A 457 35.75 18.74 5.03
N ILE A 458 35.35 18.21 6.19
CA ILE A 458 36.07 18.39 7.46
C ILE A 458 37.44 17.70 7.41
N TYR A 459 37.50 16.45 6.96
CA TYR A 459 38.72 15.64 6.99
C TYR A 459 39.40 15.65 5.61
N SER A 460 40.71 15.93 5.57
CA SER A 460 41.54 15.71 4.39
C SER A 460 41.82 14.21 4.19
N ARG A 461 42.26 13.81 2.99
CA ARG A 461 42.76 12.46 2.70
C ARG A 461 44.06 12.09 3.45
N ASP A 462 44.64 13.03 4.18
CA ASP A 462 45.84 12.88 5.00
C ASP A 462 45.54 12.82 6.51
N ASP A 463 44.31 12.46 6.90
CA ASP A 463 43.74 12.48 8.27
C ASP A 463 43.84 13.83 9.02
N LYS A 464 44.14 14.92 8.30
CA LYS A 464 44.18 16.28 8.86
C LYS A 464 42.81 16.94 8.82
N THR A 465 42.33 17.40 9.96
CA THR A 465 41.15 18.26 10.09
C THR A 465 41.38 19.61 9.43
N ARG A 466 40.49 20.00 8.51
CA ARG A 466 40.44 21.36 7.93
C ARG A 466 39.84 22.37 8.90
N LEU A 467 38.94 21.93 9.78
CA LEU A 467 38.35 22.74 10.85
C LEU A 467 39.03 22.39 12.18
N ASP A 468 40.14 23.07 12.48
CA ASP A 468 40.91 22.93 13.71
C ASP A 468 40.73 24.17 14.59
N ALA A 469 40.60 23.99 15.90
CA ALA A 469 40.56 25.04 16.92
C ALA A 469 41.81 25.94 16.90
N GLN A 470 42.98 25.43 16.48
CA GLN A 470 44.21 26.23 16.34
C GLN A 470 44.02 27.47 15.47
N THR A 471 43.10 27.44 14.49
CA THR A 471 42.65 28.59 13.67
C THR A 471 42.31 29.83 14.51
N TYR A 472 41.84 29.64 15.75
CA TYR A 472 41.40 30.71 16.64
C TYR A 472 42.33 30.93 17.85
N LEU A 473 43.37 30.11 18.01
CA LEU A 473 44.31 30.14 19.14
C LEU A 473 45.68 30.73 18.78
N GLN A 474 46.06 30.70 17.51
CA GLN A 474 47.38 31.14 17.03
C GLN A 474 47.62 32.66 17.21
N GLU A 475 48.87 33.01 17.53
CA GLU A 475 49.34 34.40 17.49
C GLU A 475 49.63 34.81 16.04
N LYS A 476 48.85 35.76 15.50
CA LYS A 476 49.38 36.66 14.47
C LYS A 476 50.30 37.66 15.16
N GLU A 477 51.50 37.87 14.63
CA GLU A 477 52.54 38.69 15.27
C GLU A 477 52.09 40.15 15.53
N GLU A 478 52.59 40.72 16.62
CA GLU A 478 52.26 42.07 17.06
C GLU A 478 52.70 43.14 16.04
N GLY A 479 51.73 43.78 15.38
CA GLY A 479 52.01 44.95 14.52
C GLY A 479 51.00 45.19 13.40
N LEU A 480 50.34 44.13 12.92
CA LEU A 480 49.23 44.27 11.99
C LEU A 480 47.95 44.58 12.78
N PHE A 481 47.43 45.80 12.60
CA PHE A 481 45.99 46.02 12.72
C PHE A 481 45.28 44.98 11.83
N TRP A 482 44.10 44.50 12.24
CA TRP A 482 43.26 43.69 11.36
C TRP A 482 43.11 44.41 10.01
N ASP A 483 43.32 43.69 8.92
CA ASP A 483 43.28 44.25 7.57
C ASP A 483 42.01 45.07 7.37
N SER A 484 42.13 46.20 6.65
CA SER A 484 41.03 47.13 6.36
C SER A 484 39.79 46.46 5.76
N ASP A 485 39.99 45.28 5.16
CA ASP A 485 39.01 44.44 4.50
C ASP A 485 39.02 43.02 5.12
N PRO A 486 38.44 42.79 6.32
CA PRO A 486 38.50 41.50 7.00
C PRO A 486 37.85 40.37 6.20
N LEU A 487 38.28 39.12 6.42
CA LEU A 487 37.71 37.93 5.81
C LEU A 487 37.39 36.85 6.86
N PRO A 488 36.42 35.95 6.59
CA PRO A 488 36.26 34.73 7.37
C PRO A 488 37.52 33.85 7.26
N SER A 489 37.70 32.91 8.17
CA SER A 489 38.88 32.06 8.21
C SER A 489 38.95 31.13 6.98
N LEU A 490 40.16 30.65 6.64
CA LEU A 490 40.40 29.84 5.44
C LEU A 490 39.48 28.61 5.32
N PRO A 491 39.13 27.87 6.39
CA PRO A 491 38.15 26.79 6.30
C PRO A 491 36.75 27.26 5.86
N PHE A 492 36.31 28.43 6.30
CA PHE A 492 35.01 28.99 5.90
C PHE A 492 35.04 29.60 4.49
N GLN A 493 36.17 30.18 4.06
CA GLN A 493 36.37 30.54 2.65
C GLN A 493 36.31 29.30 1.74
N ALA A 494 36.97 28.21 2.13
CA ALA A 494 36.93 26.94 1.41
C ALA A 494 35.52 26.31 1.40
N LEU A 495 34.75 26.46 2.49
CA LEU A 495 33.34 26.06 2.55
C LEU A 495 32.49 26.82 1.53
N PHE A 496 32.67 28.14 1.43
CA PHE A 496 31.94 28.95 0.45
C PHE A 496 32.21 28.50 -0.99
N GLY A 497 33.49 28.32 -1.36
CA GLY A 497 33.87 27.78 -2.67
C GLY A 497 33.31 26.37 -2.92
N LYS A 498 33.25 25.51 -1.90
CA LYS A 498 32.64 24.18 -2.02
C LYS A 498 31.12 24.21 -2.17
N LEU A 499 30.42 25.08 -1.44
CA LEU A 499 28.97 25.27 -1.61
C LEU A 499 28.64 25.88 -2.98
N GLN A 500 29.50 26.73 -3.54
CA GLN A 500 29.39 27.21 -4.93
C GLN A 500 29.60 26.08 -5.95
N GLN A 501 30.68 25.28 -5.81
CA GLN A 501 30.94 24.14 -6.69
C GLN A 501 29.78 23.14 -6.68
N PHE A 502 29.30 22.77 -5.50
CA PHE A 502 28.12 21.92 -5.35
C PHE A 502 26.86 22.56 -5.95
N GLY A 503 26.66 23.87 -5.73
CA GLY A 503 25.54 24.63 -6.29
C GLY A 503 25.46 24.60 -7.82
N ILE A 504 26.62 24.67 -8.49
CA ILE A 504 26.74 24.57 -9.96
C ILE A 504 26.38 23.15 -10.43
N VAL A 505 27.05 22.12 -9.91
CA VAL A 505 26.80 20.72 -10.32
C VAL A 505 25.35 20.31 -10.02
N ALA A 506 24.77 20.78 -8.91
CA ALA A 506 23.37 20.58 -8.58
C ALA A 506 22.42 21.37 -9.49
N GLY A 507 22.84 22.52 -10.04
CA GLY A 507 22.08 23.24 -11.06
C GLY A 507 21.96 22.43 -12.36
N ASP A 508 23.08 21.89 -12.83
CA ASP A 508 23.16 21.11 -14.08
C ASP A 508 22.47 19.74 -13.98
N VAL A 509 22.62 19.04 -12.84
CA VAL A 509 22.05 17.69 -12.64
C VAL A 509 20.60 17.72 -12.14
N LEU A 510 20.20 18.75 -11.39
CA LEU A 510 18.85 18.86 -10.81
C LEU A 510 18.01 19.96 -11.48
N LEU A 511 18.14 20.11 -12.81
CA LEU A 511 17.38 21.05 -13.62
C LEU A 511 15.86 20.97 -13.32
N GLY A 512 15.26 22.14 -13.04
CA GLY A 512 13.85 22.25 -12.65
C GLY A 512 13.51 21.73 -11.25
N ARG A 513 14.50 21.34 -10.43
CA ARG A 513 14.32 20.87 -9.04
C ARG A 513 14.92 21.84 -8.01
N GLU A 514 14.81 23.15 -8.25
CA GLU A 514 15.30 24.24 -7.37
C GLU A 514 15.04 24.03 -5.88
N LYS A 515 13.86 23.49 -5.52
CA LYS A 515 13.48 23.18 -4.12
C LYS A 515 14.34 22.08 -3.50
N LEU A 516 14.76 21.09 -4.28
CA LEU A 516 15.68 20.05 -3.84
C LEU A 516 17.11 20.61 -3.73
N GLN A 517 17.57 21.36 -4.74
CA GLN A 517 18.89 22.03 -4.75
C GLN A 517 19.07 22.94 -3.51
N LYS A 518 18.14 23.87 -3.29
CA LYS A 518 18.14 24.78 -2.13
C LYS A 518 17.96 24.04 -0.80
N GLY A 519 17.15 22.98 -0.78
CA GLY A 519 16.98 22.13 0.39
C GLY A 519 18.26 21.38 0.78
N LEU A 520 19.00 20.86 -0.19
CA LEU A 520 20.29 20.22 0.01
C LEU A 520 21.35 21.22 0.47
N LEU A 521 21.45 22.39 -0.16
CA LEU A 521 22.37 23.47 0.25
C LEU A 521 22.13 23.93 1.70
N ALA A 522 20.87 24.16 2.08
CA ALA A 522 20.51 24.48 3.47
C ALA A 522 20.89 23.34 4.42
N ARG A 523 20.59 22.08 4.04
CA ARG A 523 20.86 20.91 4.89
C ARG A 523 22.36 20.61 5.06
N LEU A 524 23.17 20.82 4.03
CA LEU A 524 24.63 20.76 4.09
C LEU A 524 25.19 21.80 5.07
N THR A 525 24.74 23.05 4.92
CA THR A 525 25.18 24.16 5.78
C THR A 525 24.76 23.95 7.24
N GLU A 526 23.54 23.48 7.49
CA GLU A 526 23.09 23.05 8.82
C GLU A 526 23.93 21.90 9.38
N THR A 527 24.25 20.87 8.57
CA THR A 527 24.98 19.68 9.03
C THR A 527 26.39 20.03 9.48
N LEU A 528 27.08 20.94 8.78
CA LEU A 528 28.41 21.41 9.16
C LEU A 528 28.39 22.22 10.47
N VAL A 529 27.44 23.13 10.61
CA VAL A 529 27.33 23.98 11.82
C VAL A 529 26.84 23.16 13.02
N LEU A 530 26.01 22.13 12.82
CA LEU A 530 25.68 21.16 13.87
C LEU A 530 26.89 20.34 14.31
N TRP A 531 27.70 19.83 13.37
CA TRP A 531 28.95 19.15 13.72
C TRP A 531 29.87 20.06 14.56
N LEU A 532 30.08 21.30 14.13
CA LEU A 532 30.93 22.25 14.85
C LEU A 532 30.39 22.62 16.24
N ALA A 533 29.07 22.58 16.46
CA ALA A 533 28.49 22.81 17.78
C ALA A 533 28.78 21.66 18.78
N ASP A 534 28.76 20.42 18.27
CA ASP A 534 28.86 19.20 19.06
C ASP A 534 30.29 18.63 19.16
N GLU A 535 31.24 19.08 18.33
CA GLU A 535 32.61 18.53 18.25
C GLU A 535 33.45 18.76 19.51
N GLN A 536 33.73 17.71 20.27
CA GLN A 536 34.33 17.81 21.60
C GLN A 536 35.83 18.11 21.56
N GLU A 537 36.56 17.66 20.55
CA GLU A 537 38.00 17.95 20.44
C GLU A 537 38.24 19.43 20.11
N PHE A 538 37.45 19.97 19.17
CA PHE A 538 37.46 21.39 18.81
C PHE A 538 37.15 22.29 20.01
N TRP A 539 36.07 22.02 20.74
CA TRP A 539 35.73 22.82 21.92
C TRP A 539 36.67 22.60 23.10
N GLY A 540 37.21 21.40 23.28
CA GLY A 540 38.18 21.10 24.33
C GLY A 540 39.44 21.98 24.24
N HIS A 541 39.89 22.32 23.04
CA HIS A 541 41.00 23.26 22.83
C HIS A 541 40.63 24.74 23.04
N LEU A 542 39.38 25.16 22.76
CA LEU A 542 38.91 26.54 22.95
C LEU A 542 38.56 26.88 24.41
N GLU A 543 38.06 25.87 25.13
CA GLU A 543 37.63 25.92 26.53
C GLU A 543 38.78 25.57 27.51
N ASP A 544 39.98 25.25 27.01
CA ASP A 544 41.18 25.09 27.82
C ASP A 544 41.65 26.43 28.43
N ASP A 545 42.18 26.34 29.66
CA ASP A 545 42.86 27.43 30.36
C ASP A 545 44.33 27.56 29.91
N SER A 546 44.94 26.49 29.36
CA SER A 546 46.37 26.50 28.98
C SER A 546 46.65 27.23 27.66
N THR A 547 45.75 27.14 26.68
CA THR A 547 45.80 27.85 25.39
C THR A 547 44.56 28.73 25.19
N PRO A 548 44.47 29.90 25.84
CA PRO A 548 43.23 30.66 25.89
C PRO A 548 42.87 31.36 24.56
N LEU A 549 41.64 31.14 24.08
CA LEU A 549 41.01 31.91 22.99
C LEU A 549 41.13 33.43 23.24
N ARG A 550 41.79 34.13 22.30
CA ARG A 550 42.13 35.56 22.37
C ARG A 550 41.05 36.43 21.71
N PRO A 551 41.02 37.77 21.93
CA PRO A 551 40.01 38.67 21.34
C PRO A 551 39.87 38.50 19.82
N LEU A 552 40.99 38.42 19.11
CA LEU A 552 41.01 38.27 17.65
C LEU A 552 40.46 36.91 17.19
N GLY A 553 40.71 35.85 17.97
CA GLY A 553 40.14 34.52 17.71
C GLY A 553 38.64 34.45 17.96
N LEU A 554 38.16 35.11 19.02
CA LEU A 554 36.72 35.26 19.29
C LEU A 554 36.04 36.07 18.16
N GLN A 555 36.65 37.17 17.74
CA GLN A 555 36.18 38.00 16.62
C GLN A 555 36.13 37.19 15.31
N GLN A 556 37.16 36.38 15.01
CA GLN A 556 37.18 35.51 13.84
C GLN A 556 36.07 34.44 13.89
N LEU A 557 35.88 33.78 15.04
CA LEU A 557 34.85 32.73 15.19
C LEU A 557 33.42 33.30 15.04
N ILE A 558 33.17 34.50 15.59
CA ILE A 558 31.91 35.22 15.40
C ILE A 558 31.73 35.60 13.92
N LEU A 559 32.76 36.15 13.26
CA LEU A 559 32.72 36.48 11.84
C LEU A 559 32.42 35.25 10.96
N ASP A 560 33.02 34.10 11.26
CA ASP A 560 32.81 32.84 10.54
C ASP A 560 31.35 32.33 10.70
N MET A 561 30.74 32.50 11.88
CA MET A 561 29.34 32.18 12.11
C MET A 561 28.38 33.14 11.39
N HIS A 562 28.63 34.45 11.42
CA HIS A 562 27.85 35.43 10.65
C HIS A 562 27.98 35.15 9.14
N PHE A 563 29.20 34.92 8.65
CA PHE A 563 29.46 34.56 7.25
C PHE A 563 28.68 33.32 6.82
N THR A 564 28.64 32.28 7.64
CA THR A 564 27.86 31.06 7.33
C THR A 564 26.36 31.31 7.25
N VAL A 565 25.81 32.20 8.09
CA VAL A 565 24.41 32.62 8.02
C VAL A 565 24.15 33.51 6.80
N GLU A 566 25.04 34.44 6.48
CA GLU A 566 24.92 35.31 5.30
C GLU A 566 25.03 34.54 3.99
N ILE A 567 25.83 33.47 3.88
CA ILE A 567 25.87 32.59 2.70
C ILE A 567 24.47 32.05 2.40
N ALA A 568 23.79 31.50 3.42
CA ALA A 568 22.46 30.92 3.27
C ALA A 568 21.39 31.99 2.94
N ARG A 569 21.54 33.21 3.46
CA ARG A 569 20.67 34.34 3.10
C ARG A 569 20.91 34.79 1.65
N PHE A 570 22.17 35.04 1.27
CA PHE A 570 22.58 35.53 -0.05
C PHE A 570 22.18 34.57 -1.17
N ALA A 571 22.45 33.27 -1.02
CA ALA A 571 22.09 32.25 -2.01
C ALA A 571 20.62 31.80 -1.92
N GLY A 572 19.79 32.48 -1.11
CA GLY A 572 18.35 32.33 -1.11
C GLY A 572 17.84 31.00 -0.57
N TYR A 573 18.50 30.47 0.47
CA TYR A 573 18.07 29.31 1.28
C TYR A 573 18.16 29.54 2.81
N PRO A 574 17.72 30.69 3.36
CA PRO A 574 17.89 31.01 4.78
C PRO A 574 17.20 30.01 5.70
N SER A 575 17.92 29.51 6.72
CA SER A 575 17.39 28.58 7.72
C SER A 575 17.39 29.18 9.13
N ARG A 576 16.25 29.08 9.81
CA ARG A 576 16.11 29.39 11.24
C ARG A 576 16.93 28.43 12.11
N ASN A 577 17.05 27.16 11.72
CA ASN A 577 17.85 26.17 12.45
C ASN A 577 19.33 26.54 12.40
N LEU A 578 19.84 26.82 11.20
CA LEU A 578 21.21 27.31 11.00
C LEU A 578 21.53 28.54 11.86
N HIS A 579 20.67 29.57 11.83
CA HIS A 579 20.86 30.77 12.65
C HIS A 579 20.83 30.47 14.15
N GLN A 580 19.93 29.58 14.62
CA GLN A 580 19.85 29.21 16.04
C GLN A 580 21.10 28.46 16.53
N VAL A 581 21.68 27.58 15.70
CA VAL A 581 22.92 26.84 16.05
C VAL A 581 24.15 27.75 15.95
N ALA A 582 24.23 28.63 14.94
CA ALA A 582 25.28 29.65 14.86
C ALA A 582 25.26 30.55 16.12
N SER A 583 24.08 31.00 16.55
CA SER A 583 23.93 31.77 17.80
C SER A 583 24.31 30.98 19.06
N SER A 584 24.11 29.66 19.11
CA SER A 584 24.53 28.84 20.27
C SER A 584 26.04 28.61 20.30
N ILE A 585 26.69 28.46 19.14
CA ILE A 585 28.15 28.44 18.98
C ILE A 585 28.77 29.76 19.46
N MET A 586 28.27 30.90 18.98
CA MET A 586 28.74 32.21 19.43
C MET A 586 28.54 32.36 20.94
N ALA A 587 27.36 32.01 21.47
CA ALA A 587 27.09 32.03 22.91
C ALA A 587 27.93 31.02 23.72
N ARG A 588 28.55 30.00 23.11
CA ARG A 588 29.56 29.12 23.74
C ARG A 588 30.93 29.79 23.76
N ALA A 589 31.40 30.32 22.63
CA ALA A 589 32.65 31.05 22.55
C ALA A 589 32.68 32.30 23.47
N PHE A 590 31.57 33.06 23.54
CA PHE A 590 31.39 34.16 24.49
C PHE A 590 31.61 33.72 25.94
N ARG A 591 31.07 32.56 26.36
CA ARG A 591 31.25 32.02 27.72
C ARG A 591 32.68 31.54 27.97
N ALA A 592 33.28 30.83 27.01
CA ALA A 592 34.66 30.36 27.08
C ALA A 592 35.65 31.54 27.23
N PHE A 593 35.39 32.66 26.56
CA PHE A 593 36.16 33.89 26.72
C PHE A 593 35.88 34.60 28.06
N SER A 594 34.60 34.78 28.42
CA SER A 594 34.17 35.48 29.65
C SER A 594 34.69 34.81 30.94
N ALA A 595 34.89 33.49 30.93
CA ALA A 595 35.44 32.73 32.05
C ALA A 595 36.80 33.28 32.54
N ARG A 596 37.54 33.96 31.66
CA ARG A 596 38.88 34.53 31.91
C ARG A 596 38.83 35.93 32.55
N GLY A 597 37.65 36.45 32.87
CA GLY A 597 37.45 37.74 33.55
C GLY A 597 37.60 38.98 32.65
N VAL A 598 37.69 38.78 31.33
CA VAL A 598 37.67 39.86 30.33
C VAL A 598 36.24 40.03 29.82
N ASP A 599 35.74 41.26 29.79
CA ASP A 599 34.43 41.57 29.19
C ASP A 599 34.49 41.41 27.65
N PRO A 600 33.70 40.51 27.04
CA PRO A 600 33.67 40.36 25.59
C PRO A 600 33.20 41.63 24.86
N GLN A 601 32.32 42.43 25.46
CA GLN A 601 31.79 43.65 24.81
C GLN A 601 32.85 44.75 24.70
N SER A 602 33.79 44.81 25.65
CA SER A 602 34.99 45.66 25.54
C SER A 602 35.99 45.25 24.45
N ALA A 603 35.83 44.06 23.87
CA ALA A 603 36.82 43.40 23.01
C ALA A 603 36.34 43.11 21.57
N LEU A 604 35.12 43.51 21.21
CA LEU A 604 34.47 43.17 19.93
C LEU A 604 33.71 44.38 19.32
N PRO A 605 33.57 44.44 17.99
CA PRO A 605 32.62 45.33 17.31
C PRO A 605 31.15 45.03 17.63
N GLU A 606 30.25 45.92 17.18
CA GLU A 606 28.80 45.71 17.21
C GLU A 606 28.34 44.63 16.21
N ASP A 607 27.19 44.00 16.46
CA ASP A 607 26.67 42.86 15.66
C ASP A 607 26.52 43.19 14.16
N GLU A 608 26.07 44.41 13.85
CA GLU A 608 25.92 44.93 12.48
C GLU A 608 27.25 44.95 11.71
N TRP A 609 28.38 45.18 12.40
CA TRP A 609 29.70 45.12 11.77
C TRP A 609 30.03 43.72 11.26
N PHE A 610 29.67 42.66 12.00
CA PHE A 610 29.89 41.28 11.55
C PHE A 610 28.99 40.93 10.37
N VAL A 611 27.74 41.40 10.36
CA VAL A 611 26.79 41.23 9.24
C VAL A 611 27.30 41.90 7.96
N GLU A 612 27.71 43.17 8.02
CA GLU A 612 28.22 43.88 6.83
C GLU A 612 29.59 43.37 6.39
N THR A 613 30.47 42.99 7.33
CA THR A 613 31.78 42.37 7.00
C THR A 613 31.58 41.02 6.30
N ALA A 614 30.62 40.21 6.75
CA ALA A 614 30.26 38.95 6.12
C ALA A 614 29.73 39.14 4.68
N LYS A 615 28.79 40.07 4.47
CA LYS A 615 28.30 40.44 3.13
C LYS A 615 29.43 40.95 2.23
N GLY A 616 30.30 41.81 2.76
CA GLY A 616 31.49 42.32 2.08
C GLY A 616 32.48 41.23 1.69
N ALA A 617 32.63 40.18 2.52
CA ALA A 617 33.47 39.03 2.22
C ALA A 617 32.88 38.16 1.11
N ILE A 618 31.57 37.87 1.13
CA ILE A 618 30.86 37.15 0.05
C ILE A 618 31.10 37.84 -1.30
N ASN A 619 30.90 39.17 -1.35
CA ASN A 619 31.09 39.95 -2.56
C ASN A 619 32.55 39.93 -3.08
N ARG A 620 33.55 39.98 -2.18
CA ARG A 620 34.98 39.91 -2.54
C ARG A 620 35.38 38.52 -3.04
N LEU A 621 34.91 37.45 -2.40
CA LEU A 621 35.18 36.07 -2.83
C LEU A 621 34.54 35.76 -4.20
N LEU A 622 33.34 36.28 -4.47
CA LEU A 622 32.71 36.23 -5.80
C LEU A 622 33.53 36.94 -6.88
N GLN A 623 34.10 38.11 -6.57
CA GLN A 623 34.90 38.88 -7.54
C GLN A 623 36.26 38.23 -7.81
N GLY A 624 36.92 37.70 -6.77
CA GLY A 624 38.21 36.99 -6.92
C GLY A 624 38.13 35.76 -7.81
N ALA A 625 37.01 35.03 -7.77
CA ALA A 625 36.78 33.86 -8.63
C ALA A 625 36.72 34.18 -10.14
N SER A 626 36.54 35.44 -10.53
CA SER A 626 36.43 35.86 -11.94
C SER A 626 37.74 36.37 -12.56
N GLY A 627 38.87 36.30 -11.84
CA GLY A 627 40.12 36.97 -12.23
C GLY A 627 41.39 36.12 -12.23
N SER A 628 41.28 34.78 -12.18
CA SER A 628 42.41 33.88 -11.87
C SER A 628 42.69 32.77 -12.90
N ASP A 629 42.56 33.07 -14.20
CA ASP A 629 43.10 32.22 -15.29
C ASP A 629 44.42 32.79 -15.82
N THR A 630 45.51 32.66 -15.05
CA THR A 630 46.93 32.71 -15.50
C THR A 630 47.88 32.48 -14.31
N SER A 631 49.12 32.02 -14.58
CA SER A 631 50.18 31.60 -13.63
C SER A 631 49.81 30.41 -12.70
N ASP A 632 50.56 29.30 -12.62
CA ASP A 632 51.82 28.92 -13.30
C ASP A 632 51.84 27.41 -13.63
N GLU A 633 52.41 27.05 -14.77
CA GLU A 633 53.07 25.74 -15.02
C GLU A 633 54.43 26.00 -15.70
N ASP A 634 55.41 25.13 -15.43
CA ASP A 634 56.84 25.43 -15.61
C ASP A 634 57.33 25.64 -17.05
N HIS A 635 58.24 26.61 -17.22
CA HIS A 635 59.01 26.80 -18.45
C HIS A 635 60.05 25.69 -18.68
N ILE A 636 59.86 24.87 -19.73
CA ILE A 636 60.97 24.19 -20.42
C ILE A 636 60.90 24.49 -21.92
N ILE A 637 61.88 25.24 -22.41
CA ILE A 637 62.08 25.59 -23.83
C ILE A 637 63.13 24.66 -24.44
N MET A 638 62.89 24.12 -25.65
CA MET A 638 63.93 23.91 -26.69
C MET A 638 63.30 23.78 -28.10
N HIS A 639 64.01 24.35 -29.09
CA HIS A 639 63.76 24.47 -30.54
C HIS A 639 63.10 23.28 -31.27
N ASP A 640 62.19 23.44 -32.26
CA ASP A 640 62.10 24.34 -33.45
C ASP A 640 62.80 23.79 -34.71
N ASP A 641 62.00 23.38 -35.72
CA ASP A 641 62.21 23.61 -37.17
C ASP A 641 61.02 23.06 -38.01
N GLY A 642 60.79 23.54 -39.26
CA GLY A 642 60.16 22.68 -40.31
C GLY A 642 58.77 22.96 -40.94
N ILE A 643 58.48 24.19 -41.39
CA ILE A 643 57.89 24.53 -42.73
C ILE A 643 56.71 23.67 -43.29
N SER A 644 55.50 24.25 -43.46
CA SER A 644 54.91 24.64 -44.78
C SER A 644 53.41 25.08 -44.72
N ASP A 645 53.03 26.00 -45.60
CA ASP A 645 51.68 26.56 -45.90
C ASP A 645 51.48 26.50 -47.46
N PRO A 646 50.38 26.96 -48.13
CA PRO A 646 49.10 27.51 -47.68
C PRO A 646 47.83 27.03 -48.47
N ASP A 647 46.75 27.80 -48.34
CA ASP A 647 45.62 28.04 -49.27
C ASP A 647 44.52 26.99 -49.51
N ALA A 648 43.32 27.28 -48.95
CA ALA A 648 42.12 27.55 -49.77
C ALA A 648 41.00 28.27 -48.98
N SER A 649 40.73 29.53 -49.33
CA SER A 649 39.49 30.28 -49.00
C SER A 649 39.29 31.36 -50.08
N PRO A 650 38.04 31.62 -50.53
CA PRO A 650 37.18 32.63 -49.88
C PRO A 650 35.66 32.26 -49.97
N SER A 651 34.65 33.02 -49.52
CA SER A 651 34.54 34.39 -48.96
C SER A 651 33.24 34.53 -48.15
N SER A 652 33.27 35.36 -47.09
CA SER A 652 32.49 36.62 -46.89
C SER A 652 31.04 36.74 -47.39
N LEU A 653 30.07 37.40 -46.71
CA LEU A 653 29.96 38.21 -45.47
C LEU A 653 28.42 38.26 -45.11
N SER A 654 27.75 39.05 -44.25
CA SER A 654 27.92 40.22 -43.32
C SER A 654 26.56 40.36 -42.56
N SER A 655 26.34 41.03 -41.41
CA SER A 655 27.16 41.67 -40.35
C SER A 655 26.21 42.21 -39.23
N MET A 656 26.76 42.82 -38.17
CA MET A 656 26.12 43.68 -37.14
C MET A 656 25.37 43.04 -35.94
N ASP A 657 26.11 42.95 -34.84
CA ASP A 657 25.88 43.60 -33.53
C ASP A 657 24.51 43.53 -32.80
N GLY A 658 24.56 43.02 -31.57
CA GLY A 658 23.52 43.16 -30.54
C GLY A 658 23.99 42.61 -29.19
N SER A 659 24.25 43.47 -28.21
CA SER A 659 24.70 43.09 -26.86
C SER A 659 23.60 42.42 -26.03
N GLY A 660 23.91 41.32 -25.33
CA GLY A 660 22.92 40.55 -24.55
C GLY A 660 23.52 39.75 -23.38
N SER A 661 24.18 40.44 -22.43
CA SER A 661 24.70 39.83 -21.21
C SER A 661 23.61 39.78 -20.12
N GLU A 662 22.69 38.83 -20.21
CA GLU A 662 21.64 38.62 -19.20
C GLU A 662 22.16 37.77 -18.03
N SER A 663 22.79 38.44 -17.06
CA SER A 663 23.05 37.88 -15.74
C SER A 663 21.75 37.78 -14.92
N PHE A 664 21.76 36.97 -13.86
CA PHE A 664 20.58 36.63 -13.06
C PHE A 664 19.78 37.86 -12.61
N ALA A 665 18.50 37.89 -12.98
CA ALA A 665 17.60 39.01 -12.71
C ALA A 665 17.25 39.13 -11.22
N SER A 666 17.40 40.34 -10.68
CA SER A 666 17.00 40.71 -9.33
C SER A 666 15.48 40.58 -9.13
N ALA A 667 15.06 40.08 -7.97
CA ALA A 667 13.69 40.23 -7.48
C ALA A 667 13.64 41.34 -6.42
N GLU A 668 12.74 42.31 -6.61
CA GLU A 668 12.60 43.49 -5.78
C GLU A 668 11.91 43.14 -4.44
N MET A 669 12.55 43.47 -3.31
CA MET A 669 11.97 43.29 -1.98
C MET A 669 11.14 44.52 -1.61
N GLY A 670 9.82 44.33 -1.50
CA GLY A 670 8.94 45.35 -0.94
C GLY A 670 9.04 45.40 0.58
N ASP A 671 9.15 46.60 1.15
CA ASP A 671 9.22 46.82 2.59
C ASP A 671 7.98 46.29 3.32
N LEU A 672 8.20 45.64 4.46
CA LEU A 672 7.17 45.32 5.45
C LEU A 672 7.63 45.81 6.82
N GLU A 673 7.00 46.89 7.28
CA GLU A 673 7.24 47.47 8.61
C GLU A 673 6.95 46.44 9.71
N SER A 674 7.85 46.37 10.70
CA SER A 674 7.64 45.54 11.90
C SER A 674 6.84 46.34 12.94
N PRO A 675 5.76 45.78 13.54
CA PRO A 675 4.98 46.49 14.54
C PRO A 675 5.76 46.61 15.86
N VAL A 676 5.95 47.85 16.32
CA VAL A 676 6.53 48.13 17.64
C VAL A 676 5.53 47.73 18.73
N PHE A 677 5.89 46.74 19.55
CA PHE A 677 5.24 46.52 20.84
C PHE A 677 5.79 47.52 21.85
N SER A 678 4.90 48.29 22.48
CA SER A 678 5.22 49.18 23.60
C SER A 678 4.44 48.75 24.84
N ASP A 679 5.14 48.18 25.82
CA ASP A 679 4.59 47.91 27.14
C ASP A 679 4.23 49.20 27.87
N THR A 680 3.08 49.20 28.55
CA THR A 680 2.73 50.20 29.57
C THR A 680 1.90 49.55 30.67
N GLU A 681 2.45 49.45 31.88
CA GLU A 681 1.67 49.20 33.09
C GLU A 681 1.02 50.51 33.56
N SER A 682 -0.31 50.57 33.64
CA SER A 682 -1.12 51.45 34.53
C SER A 682 -2.63 51.17 34.36
#